data_AF-A0A090ANK1-F1
#
_entry.id   AF-A0A090ANK1-F1
#
_cell.length_a   1.000
_cell.length_b   1.000
_cell.length_c   1.000
_cell.angle_alpha   90.00
_cell.angle_beta   90.00
_cell.angle_gamma   90.00
#
_symmetry.space_group_name_H-M   'P 1'
#
loop_
_entity.id
_entity.type
_entity.pdbx_description
1 polymer ?
#
loop_
_entity_poly.entity_id
_entity_poly.type
_entity_poly.pdbx_seq_one_letter_code
_entity_poly.pdbx_strand_id
1 'polypeptide(L)'
;MQAQPPTILIAQRLWVPSDIQAILWDMDGVLIDSLSLDFTICNQLVKHHFGEQVSLSKAFICSIFAYDPVKFWELILNFIEMTYSIPEVMKPFDAILSAFNQARSEWVFTLNPGILNILQAAHAQPLKMAVVSNNPTIDVEKILRHTGISDYFTQIIGNDIQQLQKKPAPDTYLLAARLLEVNPHQCVVIEDSLLGAEAGYRAQCFTVGVATGSADFSTLEQSQWTHQVYTAFEQAQLSLQFGNVRQKQIITPNEFVSHMIEHIAWRLGVEINLHWYHNNWLLLGTTLGQKIRTLPLQTTEAVALGMIDDGSAEVVIEITDKANLQFHTVDNIDRAWFLSLRCEQLSSGQPLLELAQGLAQGLGASVTITVCSVEDPHHTWEGVFRSLGIALNKLFAPPQPEALPFDYPIEENTALGEIRVLAKSLHYSKVFRGTAESHVEVAVDFAQQNANVFLFNVAPSIAVAELSQLLELLAQEAGFTLQVRFNATVLNSSHVVLEDTALVLGRALLEILILRMQRWGINGAGSSIGTLQDLEQQPLRVGISVEGRKFWRLVPFAVPLERVKKEFILGQTIYHQLRSEDLDDFLDGLSGGLACSIMIHIAKLIDPQHGWPLLFQNLGKALKEVFAFNPYRQGVPPGVKATLS
;
A
#
# COMPACT_ATOMS: atom_id res chain seq x y z
N MET A 1 12.70 -13.46 -16.37
CA MET A 1 11.25 -13.45 -16.65
C MET A 1 11.06 -13.53 -18.15
N GLN A 2 10.25 -14.46 -18.64
CA GLN A 2 9.77 -14.42 -20.03
C GLN A 2 8.91 -13.16 -20.19
N ALA A 3 9.05 -12.45 -21.32
CA ALA A 3 8.19 -11.31 -21.62
C ALA A 3 6.73 -11.79 -21.63
N GLN A 4 5.82 -11.07 -20.99
CA GLN A 4 4.39 -11.39 -21.09
C GLN A 4 3.99 -11.36 -22.56
N PRO A 5 3.22 -12.37 -23.05
CA PRO A 5 2.76 -12.36 -24.42
C PRO A 5 1.93 -11.10 -24.68
N PRO A 6 1.97 -10.56 -25.90
CA PRO A 6 1.16 -9.39 -26.25
C PRO A 6 -0.31 -9.67 -25.95
N THR A 7 -1.00 -8.73 -25.31
CA THR A 7 -2.40 -8.83 -24.92
C THR A 7 -3.29 -7.91 -25.74
N ILE A 8 -4.56 -8.27 -25.89
CA ILE A 8 -5.62 -7.42 -26.43
C ILE A 8 -6.61 -7.08 -25.31
N LEU A 9 -7.17 -5.87 -25.37
CA LEU A 9 -8.19 -5.39 -24.43
C LEU A 9 -9.57 -5.42 -25.09
N ILE A 10 -10.45 -6.29 -24.62
CA ILE A 10 -11.83 -6.41 -25.09
C ILE A 10 -12.72 -5.52 -24.24
N ALA A 11 -13.51 -4.66 -24.90
CA ALA A 11 -14.47 -3.75 -24.29
C ALA A 11 -13.92 -2.89 -23.13
N GLN A 12 -12.62 -2.59 -23.11
CA GLN A 12 -11.96 -1.86 -22.00
C GLN A 12 -12.10 -2.55 -20.63
N ARG A 13 -12.33 -3.87 -20.61
CA ARG A 13 -12.71 -4.64 -19.42
C ARG A 13 -11.95 -5.95 -19.26
N LEU A 14 -11.66 -6.65 -20.36
CA LEU A 14 -11.05 -7.98 -20.33
C LEU A 14 -9.77 -8.00 -21.17
N TRP A 15 -8.63 -8.16 -20.49
CA TRP A 15 -7.35 -8.45 -21.12
C TRP A 15 -7.20 -9.94 -21.38
N VAL A 16 -6.83 -10.30 -22.62
CA VAL A 16 -6.53 -11.68 -23.04
C VAL A 16 -5.28 -11.72 -23.92
N PRO A 17 -4.59 -12.87 -24.06
CA PRO A 17 -3.51 -13.00 -25.03
C PRO A 17 -3.99 -12.68 -26.46
N SER A 18 -3.09 -12.09 -27.26
CA SER A 18 -3.42 -11.59 -28.61
C SER A 18 -3.58 -12.67 -29.68
N ASP A 19 -3.15 -13.90 -29.41
CA ASP A 19 -3.24 -15.06 -30.30
C ASP A 19 -4.50 -15.91 -30.09
N ILE A 20 -5.38 -15.47 -29.18
CA ILE A 20 -6.65 -16.12 -28.86
C ILE A 20 -7.63 -16.02 -30.04
N GLN A 21 -8.32 -17.13 -30.29
CA GLN A 21 -9.37 -17.25 -31.31
C GLN A 21 -10.74 -17.62 -30.72
N ALA A 22 -10.79 -18.06 -29.46
CA ALA A 22 -12.05 -18.40 -28.80
C ALA A 22 -12.11 -18.02 -27.32
N ILE A 23 -13.30 -17.68 -26.84
CA ILE A 23 -13.59 -17.51 -25.41
C ILE A 23 -14.65 -18.54 -25.00
N LEU A 24 -14.30 -19.35 -23.99
CA LEU A 24 -15.12 -20.40 -23.41
C LEU A 24 -15.59 -19.92 -22.04
N TRP A 25 -16.90 -19.74 -21.89
CA TRP A 25 -17.50 -19.12 -20.72
C TRP A 25 -18.14 -20.17 -19.82
N ASP A 26 -17.79 -20.19 -18.54
CA ASP A 26 -18.75 -20.71 -17.57
C ASP A 26 -19.99 -19.80 -17.52
N MET A 27 -21.12 -20.34 -17.06
CA MET A 27 -22.37 -19.60 -16.96
C MET A 27 -22.58 -19.04 -15.55
N ASP A 28 -22.53 -19.89 -14.53
CA ASP A 28 -22.95 -19.58 -13.17
C ASP A 28 -21.87 -18.78 -12.47
N GLY A 29 -22.23 -17.64 -11.87
CA GLY A 29 -21.24 -16.76 -11.25
C GLY A 29 -20.33 -16.04 -12.26
N VAL A 30 -20.34 -16.39 -13.55
CA VAL A 30 -19.58 -15.70 -14.62
C VAL A 30 -20.48 -14.83 -15.49
N LEU A 31 -21.36 -15.44 -16.30
CA LEU A 31 -22.27 -14.70 -17.19
C LEU A 31 -23.42 -14.08 -16.40
N ILE A 32 -23.92 -14.79 -15.39
CA ILE A 32 -25.09 -14.42 -14.59
C ILE A 32 -24.79 -14.48 -13.08
N ASP A 33 -25.49 -13.66 -12.29
CA ASP A 33 -25.56 -13.85 -10.83
C ASP A 33 -26.62 -14.91 -10.51
N SER A 34 -26.19 -16.16 -10.42
CA SER A 34 -27.04 -17.28 -9.98
C SER A 34 -26.82 -17.69 -8.53
N LEU A 35 -25.70 -17.28 -7.91
CA LEU A 35 -25.39 -17.59 -6.51
C LEU A 35 -26.40 -16.96 -5.55
N SER A 36 -26.82 -15.71 -5.80
CA SER A 36 -27.83 -15.02 -4.99
C SER A 36 -29.18 -15.73 -5.00
N LEU A 37 -29.56 -16.24 -6.18
CA LEU A 37 -30.79 -17.03 -6.34
C LEU A 37 -30.69 -18.35 -5.60
N ASP A 38 -29.62 -19.11 -5.84
CA ASP A 38 -29.45 -20.44 -5.27
C ASP A 38 -29.42 -20.40 -3.76
N PHE A 39 -28.73 -19.42 -3.17
CA PHE A 39 -28.77 -19.20 -1.73
C PHE A 39 -30.19 -19.01 -1.19
N THR A 40 -31.03 -18.27 -1.91
CA THR A 40 -32.41 -17.98 -1.54
C THR A 40 -33.29 -19.22 -1.68
N ILE A 41 -33.27 -19.87 -2.84
CA ILE A 41 -34.10 -21.07 -3.13
C ILE A 41 -33.69 -22.22 -2.22
N CYS A 42 -32.38 -22.47 -2.04
CA CYS A 42 -31.92 -23.56 -1.19
C CYS A 42 -32.42 -23.38 0.24
N ASN A 43 -32.31 -22.17 0.82
CA ASN A 43 -32.85 -21.90 2.15
C ASN A 43 -34.38 -22.07 2.22
N GLN A 44 -35.12 -21.70 1.19
CA GLN A 44 -36.58 -21.93 1.15
C GLN A 44 -36.93 -23.42 1.11
N LEU A 45 -36.28 -24.20 0.24
CA LEU A 45 -36.54 -25.63 0.08
C LEU A 45 -36.16 -26.43 1.32
N VAL A 46 -34.99 -26.16 1.92
CA VAL A 46 -34.58 -26.90 3.14
C VAL A 46 -35.49 -26.59 4.31
N LYS A 47 -35.98 -25.35 4.45
CA LYS A 47 -36.97 -25.01 5.49
C LYS A 47 -38.30 -25.70 5.26
N HIS A 48 -38.75 -25.74 4.01
CA HIS A 48 -39.99 -26.42 3.65
C HIS A 48 -39.95 -27.92 3.99
N HIS A 49 -38.83 -28.59 3.69
CA HIS A 49 -38.71 -30.04 3.87
C HIS A 49 -38.23 -30.48 5.26
N PHE A 50 -37.44 -29.66 5.97
CA PHE A 50 -36.74 -30.05 7.21
C PHE A 50 -37.03 -29.13 8.41
N GLY A 51 -37.79 -28.05 8.23
CA GLY A 51 -38.25 -27.14 9.27
C GLY A 51 -37.51 -25.80 9.34
N GLU A 52 -38.15 -24.79 9.93
CA GLU A 52 -37.67 -23.40 9.98
C GLU A 52 -36.32 -23.22 10.72
N GLN A 53 -35.95 -24.18 11.56
CA GLN A 53 -34.67 -24.19 12.26
C GLN A 53 -33.48 -24.51 11.34
N VAL A 54 -33.72 -25.10 10.17
CA VAL A 54 -32.67 -25.45 9.21
C VAL A 54 -32.32 -24.23 8.37
N SER A 55 -31.04 -23.90 8.34
CA SER A 55 -30.52 -22.81 7.53
C SER A 55 -29.16 -23.17 6.93
N LEU A 56 -28.88 -22.60 5.77
CA LEU A 56 -27.60 -22.71 5.07
C LEU A 56 -26.93 -21.33 5.08
N SER A 57 -25.63 -21.29 5.38
CA SER A 57 -24.86 -20.04 5.30
C SER A 57 -24.45 -19.76 3.85
N LYS A 58 -24.24 -18.48 3.52
CA LYS A 58 -23.76 -18.08 2.18
C LYS A 58 -22.41 -18.72 1.87
N ALA A 59 -21.51 -18.72 2.85
CA ALA A 59 -20.18 -19.34 2.73
C ALA A 59 -20.26 -20.85 2.41
N PHE A 60 -21.21 -21.57 3.03
CA PHE A 60 -21.41 -22.99 2.72
C PHE A 60 -21.88 -23.18 1.27
N ILE A 61 -22.90 -22.44 0.83
CA ILE A 61 -23.38 -22.51 -0.56
C ILE A 61 -22.26 -22.20 -1.55
N CYS A 62 -21.49 -21.12 -1.35
CA CYS A 62 -20.34 -20.77 -2.19
C CYS A 62 -19.34 -21.93 -2.34
N SER A 63 -19.04 -22.64 -1.23
CA SER A 63 -18.05 -23.73 -1.20
C SER A 63 -18.42 -24.95 -2.04
N ILE A 64 -19.71 -25.13 -2.36
CA ILE A 64 -20.22 -26.26 -3.15
C ILE A 64 -20.88 -25.82 -4.47
N PHE A 65 -20.92 -24.51 -4.74
CA PHE A 65 -21.64 -23.91 -5.87
C PHE A 65 -21.18 -24.43 -7.24
N ALA A 66 -19.91 -24.78 -7.38
CA ALA A 66 -19.33 -25.24 -8.64
C ALA A 66 -19.73 -26.68 -9.06
N TYR A 67 -20.37 -27.45 -8.17
CA TYR A 67 -20.81 -28.81 -8.48
C TYR A 67 -22.09 -28.83 -9.32
N ASP A 68 -22.29 -29.92 -10.06
CA ASP A 68 -23.56 -30.11 -10.77
C ASP A 68 -24.74 -30.28 -9.79
N PRO A 69 -26.00 -30.00 -10.23
CA PRO A 69 -27.15 -29.96 -9.33
C PRO A 69 -27.37 -31.22 -8.47
N VAL A 70 -27.06 -32.42 -8.99
CA VAL A 70 -27.20 -33.68 -8.25
C VAL A 70 -26.22 -33.68 -7.09
N LYS A 71 -24.93 -33.44 -7.38
CA LYS A 71 -23.87 -33.44 -6.38
C LYS A 71 -24.01 -32.29 -5.37
N PHE A 72 -24.42 -31.12 -5.84
CA PHE A 72 -24.71 -29.96 -5.01
C PHE A 72 -25.76 -30.28 -3.94
N TRP A 73 -26.89 -30.89 -4.31
CA TRP A 73 -27.92 -31.27 -3.35
C TRP A 73 -27.53 -32.45 -2.46
N GLU A 74 -26.76 -33.43 -2.93
CA GLU A 74 -26.18 -34.46 -2.07
C GLU A 74 -25.37 -33.84 -0.91
N LEU A 75 -24.54 -32.82 -1.21
CA LEU A 75 -23.71 -32.15 -0.21
C LEU A 75 -24.55 -31.35 0.78
N ILE A 76 -25.60 -30.66 0.32
CA ILE A 76 -26.55 -29.94 1.19
C ILE A 76 -27.24 -30.92 2.15
N LEU A 77 -27.77 -32.03 1.65
CA LEU A 77 -28.50 -32.99 2.48
C LEU A 77 -27.58 -33.66 3.50
N ASN A 78 -26.37 -34.05 3.10
CA ASN A 78 -25.35 -34.57 4.02
C ASN A 78 -25.00 -33.55 5.11
N PHE A 79 -24.86 -32.27 4.76
CA PHE A 79 -24.65 -31.21 5.75
C PHE A 79 -25.80 -31.10 6.74
N ILE A 80 -27.05 -31.21 6.26
CA ILE A 80 -28.24 -31.14 7.10
C ILE A 80 -28.30 -32.33 8.07
N GLU A 81 -28.07 -33.55 7.58
CA GLU A 81 -28.04 -34.77 8.40
C GLU A 81 -27.01 -34.64 9.52
N MET A 82 -25.80 -34.21 9.18
CA MET A 82 -24.71 -34.09 10.15
C MET A 82 -24.91 -32.94 11.15
N THR A 83 -25.41 -31.79 10.69
CA THR A 83 -25.47 -30.56 11.52
C THR A 83 -26.73 -30.53 12.39
N TYR A 84 -27.86 -31.00 11.87
CA TYR A 84 -29.16 -30.93 12.55
C TYR A 84 -29.64 -32.29 13.06
N SER A 85 -28.89 -33.38 12.82
CA SER A 85 -29.24 -34.75 13.24
C SER A 85 -30.63 -35.19 12.74
N ILE A 86 -31.01 -34.74 11.54
CA ILE A 86 -32.28 -35.09 10.91
C ILE A 86 -32.07 -36.40 10.12
N PRO A 87 -32.78 -37.49 10.43
CA PRO A 87 -32.64 -38.74 9.70
C PRO A 87 -33.39 -38.69 8.36
N GLU A 88 -33.01 -39.57 7.43
CA GLU A 88 -33.71 -39.81 6.16
C GLU A 88 -33.80 -38.57 5.23
N VAL A 89 -32.84 -37.65 5.32
CA VAL A 89 -32.77 -36.41 4.50
C VAL A 89 -32.78 -36.67 2.99
N MET A 90 -32.38 -37.86 2.55
CA MET A 90 -32.39 -38.27 1.14
C MET A 90 -33.78 -38.63 0.60
N LYS A 91 -34.78 -38.88 1.46
CA LYS A 91 -36.14 -39.24 1.01
C LYS A 91 -36.76 -38.22 0.05
N PRO A 92 -36.72 -36.90 0.30
CA PRO A 92 -37.26 -35.89 -0.61
C PRO A 92 -36.30 -35.48 -1.74
N PHE A 93 -35.17 -36.17 -1.96
CA PHE A 93 -34.12 -35.72 -2.90
C PHE A 93 -34.66 -35.38 -4.30
N ASP A 94 -35.38 -36.29 -4.94
CA ASP A 94 -35.90 -36.07 -6.30
C ASP A 94 -36.89 -34.91 -6.36
N ALA A 95 -37.71 -34.73 -5.32
CA ALA A 95 -38.67 -33.64 -5.23
C ALA A 95 -37.98 -32.28 -5.07
N ILE A 96 -36.95 -32.23 -4.20
CA ILE A 96 -36.13 -31.03 -3.97
C ILE A 96 -35.38 -30.66 -5.25
N LEU A 97 -34.70 -31.62 -5.87
CA LEU A 97 -33.94 -31.39 -7.10
C LEU A 97 -34.84 -30.92 -8.24
N SER A 98 -36.01 -31.53 -8.41
CA SER A 98 -37.00 -31.10 -9.40
C SER A 98 -37.51 -29.67 -9.14
N ALA A 99 -37.87 -29.35 -7.90
CA ALA A 99 -38.33 -28.01 -7.52
C ALA A 99 -37.25 -26.94 -7.71
N PHE A 100 -36.00 -27.26 -7.37
CA PHE A 100 -34.85 -26.39 -7.59
C PHE A 100 -34.61 -26.10 -9.07
N ASN A 101 -34.57 -27.15 -9.91
CA ASN A 101 -34.37 -26.99 -11.35
C ASN A 101 -35.51 -26.22 -12.01
N GLN A 102 -36.75 -26.48 -11.60
CA GLN A 102 -37.90 -25.72 -12.07
C GLN A 102 -37.77 -24.23 -11.74
N ALA A 103 -37.48 -23.91 -10.47
CA ALA A 103 -37.34 -22.54 -10.01
C ALA A 103 -36.20 -21.80 -10.73
N ARG A 104 -35.06 -22.46 -11.00
CA ARG A 104 -33.98 -21.91 -11.82
C ARG A 104 -34.42 -21.67 -13.27
N SER A 105 -35.14 -22.62 -13.86
CA SER A 105 -35.57 -22.52 -15.27
C SER A 105 -36.59 -21.40 -15.54
N GLU A 106 -37.38 -21.04 -14.52
CA GLU A 106 -38.39 -19.98 -14.57
C GLU A 106 -37.83 -18.62 -14.13
N TRP A 107 -36.64 -18.58 -13.53
CA TRP A 107 -36.04 -17.35 -13.04
C TRP A 107 -35.44 -16.50 -14.18
N VAL A 108 -35.65 -15.19 -14.08
CA VAL A 108 -35.03 -14.21 -14.98
C VAL A 108 -33.74 -13.70 -14.35
N PHE A 109 -32.62 -14.28 -14.77
CA PHE A 109 -31.30 -13.88 -14.27
C PHE A 109 -30.87 -12.51 -14.81
N THR A 110 -30.08 -11.81 -14.00
CA THR A 110 -29.35 -10.62 -14.43
C THR A 110 -27.94 -11.00 -14.86
N LEU A 111 -27.45 -10.37 -15.93
CA LEU A 111 -26.05 -10.51 -16.34
C LEU A 111 -25.13 -9.85 -15.31
N ASN A 112 -23.96 -10.45 -15.10
CA ASN A 112 -22.91 -9.81 -14.31
C ASN A 112 -22.42 -8.52 -14.99
N PRO A 113 -21.99 -7.51 -14.21
CA PRO A 113 -21.52 -6.24 -14.76
C PRO A 113 -20.43 -6.42 -15.83
N GLY A 114 -20.60 -5.72 -16.96
CA GLY A 114 -19.63 -5.71 -18.07
C GLY A 114 -19.71 -6.89 -19.05
N ILE A 115 -20.39 -7.99 -18.71
CA ILE A 115 -20.49 -9.18 -19.57
C ILE A 115 -21.07 -8.84 -20.95
N LEU A 116 -22.20 -8.13 -21.00
CA LEU A 116 -22.83 -7.76 -22.28
C LEU A 116 -21.87 -6.95 -23.18
N ASN A 117 -21.11 -6.01 -22.60
CA ASN A 117 -20.15 -5.21 -23.35
C ASN A 117 -19.03 -6.07 -23.93
N ILE A 118 -18.53 -7.04 -23.15
CA ILE A 118 -17.49 -7.97 -23.59
C ILE A 118 -18.03 -8.86 -24.71
N LEU A 119 -19.21 -9.47 -24.54
CA LEU A 119 -19.82 -10.33 -25.56
C LEU A 119 -20.03 -9.58 -26.88
N GLN A 120 -20.57 -8.35 -26.84
CA GLN A 120 -20.74 -7.52 -28.02
C GLN A 120 -19.42 -7.19 -28.71
N ALA A 121 -18.40 -6.78 -27.94
CA ALA A 121 -17.10 -6.41 -28.50
C ALA A 121 -16.32 -7.63 -29.04
N ALA A 122 -16.46 -8.80 -28.40
CA ALA A 122 -15.86 -10.05 -28.85
C ALA A 122 -16.56 -10.58 -30.11
N HIS A 123 -17.89 -10.50 -30.18
CA HIS A 123 -18.66 -10.92 -31.35
C HIS A 123 -18.40 -10.04 -32.59
N ALA A 124 -18.06 -8.76 -32.40
CA ALA A 124 -17.64 -7.88 -33.48
C ALA A 124 -16.22 -8.19 -34.01
N GLN A 125 -15.48 -9.08 -33.34
CA GLN A 125 -14.16 -9.57 -33.72
C GLN A 125 -14.27 -11.02 -34.25
N PRO A 126 -13.23 -11.56 -34.92
CA PRO A 126 -13.22 -12.95 -35.36
C PRO A 126 -13.01 -13.95 -34.19
N LEU A 127 -13.58 -13.67 -33.01
CA LEU A 127 -13.52 -14.53 -31.84
C LEU A 127 -14.76 -15.43 -31.79
N LYS A 128 -14.54 -16.74 -31.70
CA LYS A 128 -15.61 -17.71 -31.46
C LYS A 128 -15.95 -17.74 -29.98
N MET A 129 -17.22 -17.98 -29.64
CA MET A 129 -17.64 -18.07 -28.24
C MET A 129 -18.51 -19.30 -28.01
N ALA A 130 -18.29 -19.94 -26.85
CA ALA A 130 -19.09 -21.06 -26.38
C ALA A 130 -19.36 -20.94 -24.88
N VAL A 131 -20.48 -21.51 -24.43
CA VAL A 131 -20.76 -21.69 -23.00
C VAL A 131 -20.45 -23.13 -22.60
N VAL A 132 -19.80 -23.31 -21.45
CA VAL A 132 -19.42 -24.61 -20.90
C VAL A 132 -19.86 -24.67 -19.44
N SER A 133 -20.85 -25.48 -19.12
CA SER A 133 -21.50 -25.49 -17.79
C SER A 133 -21.62 -26.89 -17.21
N ASN A 134 -21.66 -26.99 -15.87
CA ASN A 134 -22.03 -28.21 -15.15
C ASN A 134 -23.57 -28.41 -15.06
N ASN A 135 -24.38 -27.58 -15.74
CA ASN A 135 -25.83 -27.77 -15.89
C ASN A 135 -26.18 -28.50 -17.21
N PRO A 136 -27.39 -29.08 -17.33
CA PRO A 136 -27.87 -29.66 -18.57
C PRO A 136 -27.95 -28.63 -19.72
N THR A 137 -27.62 -29.06 -20.95
CA THR A 137 -27.56 -28.19 -22.13
C THR A 137 -28.87 -27.42 -22.37
N ILE A 138 -30.01 -28.08 -22.22
CA ILE A 138 -31.33 -27.48 -22.43
C ILE A 138 -31.65 -26.36 -21.44
N ASP A 139 -31.14 -26.45 -20.21
CA ASP A 139 -31.39 -25.43 -19.17
C ASP A 139 -30.50 -24.21 -19.39
N VAL A 140 -29.24 -24.44 -19.79
CA VAL A 140 -28.33 -23.37 -20.21
C VAL A 140 -28.93 -22.59 -21.40
N GLU A 141 -29.41 -23.29 -22.44
CA GLU A 141 -30.06 -22.64 -23.59
C GLU A 141 -31.24 -21.75 -23.19
N LYS A 142 -32.12 -22.25 -22.31
CA LYS A 142 -33.25 -21.46 -21.81
C LYS A 142 -32.76 -20.20 -21.10
N ILE A 143 -31.81 -20.32 -20.18
CA ILE A 143 -31.29 -19.18 -19.42
C ILE A 143 -30.65 -18.14 -20.36
N LEU A 144 -29.85 -18.58 -21.34
CA LEU A 144 -29.22 -17.67 -22.32
C LEU A 144 -30.24 -16.96 -23.23
N ARG A 145 -31.35 -17.62 -23.58
CA ARG A 145 -32.45 -16.99 -24.32
C ARG A 145 -33.19 -15.95 -23.49
N HIS A 146 -33.52 -16.26 -22.24
CA HIS A 146 -34.21 -15.32 -21.34
C HIS A 146 -33.36 -14.09 -21.01
N THR A 147 -32.05 -14.26 -20.91
CA THR A 147 -31.08 -13.17 -20.68
C THR A 147 -30.70 -12.41 -21.95
N GLY A 148 -31.14 -12.87 -23.13
CA GLY A 148 -30.93 -12.20 -24.41
C GLY A 148 -29.49 -12.27 -24.95
N ILE A 149 -28.69 -13.25 -24.52
CA ILE A 149 -27.29 -13.41 -24.94
C ILE A 149 -27.01 -14.69 -25.75
N SER A 150 -28.04 -15.51 -26.01
CA SER A 150 -27.88 -16.77 -26.77
C SER A 150 -27.20 -16.60 -28.13
N ASP A 151 -27.47 -15.51 -28.84
CA ASP A 151 -26.99 -15.27 -30.21
C ASP A 151 -25.47 -15.01 -30.30
N TYR A 152 -24.81 -14.74 -29.16
CA TYR A 152 -23.36 -14.57 -29.12
C TYR A 152 -22.60 -15.89 -29.16
N PHE A 153 -23.23 -17.00 -28.80
CA PHE A 153 -22.57 -18.29 -28.62
C PHE A 153 -22.85 -19.24 -29.78
N THR A 154 -21.77 -19.73 -30.39
CA THR A 154 -21.84 -20.72 -31.47
C THR A 154 -22.06 -22.15 -30.95
N GLN A 155 -21.69 -22.42 -29.70
CA GLN A 155 -21.82 -23.73 -29.07
C GLN A 155 -22.20 -23.59 -27.59
N ILE A 156 -22.98 -24.55 -27.09
CA ILE A 156 -23.35 -24.67 -25.68
C ILE A 156 -23.08 -26.11 -25.26
N ILE A 157 -22.24 -26.28 -24.24
CA ILE A 157 -21.78 -27.58 -23.74
C ILE A 157 -22.25 -27.73 -22.30
N GLY A 158 -23.30 -28.53 -22.10
CA GLY A 158 -23.80 -28.91 -20.78
C GLY A 158 -23.17 -30.21 -20.25
N ASN A 159 -23.67 -30.64 -19.10
CA ASN A 159 -23.21 -31.83 -18.38
C ASN A 159 -23.85 -33.16 -18.84
N ASP A 160 -24.76 -33.11 -19.81
CA ASP A 160 -25.61 -34.21 -20.29
C ASP A 160 -25.03 -34.92 -21.52
N ILE A 161 -23.84 -34.53 -21.96
CA ILE A 161 -23.12 -35.17 -23.07
C ILE A 161 -22.51 -36.48 -22.58
N GLN A 162 -22.93 -37.59 -23.20
CA GLN A 162 -22.46 -38.92 -22.83
C GLN A 162 -20.94 -39.06 -23.00
N GLN A 163 -20.32 -39.85 -22.12
CA GLN A 163 -18.90 -40.22 -22.15
C GLN A 163 -17.90 -39.11 -21.84
N LEU A 164 -18.34 -37.91 -21.45
CA LEU A 164 -17.46 -36.85 -20.94
C LEU A 164 -17.42 -36.84 -19.42
N GLN A 165 -16.24 -36.61 -18.86
CA GLN A 165 -16.10 -36.30 -17.44
C GLN A 165 -16.43 -34.83 -17.17
N LYS A 166 -17.09 -34.55 -16.05
CA LYS A 166 -17.45 -33.19 -15.61
C LYS A 166 -16.23 -32.43 -15.08
N LYS A 167 -16.31 -31.10 -14.95
CA LYS A 167 -15.28 -30.28 -14.27
C LYS A 167 -15.02 -30.89 -12.88
N PRO A 168 -13.77 -31.16 -12.47
CA PRO A 168 -12.50 -30.56 -12.94
C PRO A 168 -11.78 -31.31 -14.07
N ALA A 169 -12.41 -32.30 -14.70
CA ALA A 169 -11.84 -32.92 -15.90
C ALA A 169 -11.90 -31.92 -17.07
N PRO A 170 -10.90 -31.93 -17.98
CA PRO A 170 -10.82 -30.96 -19.07
C PRO A 170 -11.78 -31.26 -20.24
N ASP A 171 -12.45 -32.42 -20.23
CA ASP A 171 -13.23 -32.99 -21.32
C ASP A 171 -14.22 -32.01 -21.96
N THR A 172 -14.97 -31.24 -21.16
CA THR A 172 -15.99 -30.31 -21.65
C THR A 172 -15.37 -29.10 -22.37
N TYR A 173 -14.26 -28.56 -21.88
CA TYR A 173 -13.51 -27.49 -22.54
C TYR A 173 -12.82 -27.97 -23.81
N LEU A 174 -12.25 -29.18 -23.79
CA LEU A 174 -11.64 -29.79 -24.98
C LEU A 174 -12.68 -30.07 -26.08
N LEU A 175 -13.89 -30.49 -25.69
CA LEU A 175 -15.00 -30.64 -26.65
C LEU A 175 -15.40 -29.27 -27.22
N ALA A 176 -15.55 -28.24 -26.39
CA ALA A 176 -15.90 -26.90 -26.84
C ALA A 176 -14.89 -26.39 -27.88
N ALA A 177 -13.58 -26.44 -27.56
CA ALA A 177 -12.51 -26.05 -28.47
C ALA A 177 -12.56 -26.83 -29.79
N ARG A 178 -12.80 -28.15 -29.75
CA ARG A 178 -12.93 -29.00 -30.93
C ARG A 178 -14.12 -28.59 -31.81
N LEU A 179 -15.29 -28.36 -31.22
CA LEU A 179 -16.50 -27.96 -31.95
C LEU A 179 -16.40 -26.55 -32.53
N LEU A 180 -15.59 -25.69 -31.89
CA LEU A 180 -15.21 -24.40 -32.44
C LEU A 180 -14.08 -24.49 -33.46
N GLU A 181 -13.49 -25.66 -33.69
CA GLU A 181 -12.32 -25.84 -34.58
C GLU A 181 -11.13 -24.93 -34.19
N VAL A 182 -10.89 -24.77 -32.88
CA VAL A 182 -9.80 -23.94 -32.34
C VAL A 182 -8.89 -24.79 -31.47
N ASN A 183 -7.58 -24.52 -31.50
CA ASN A 183 -6.62 -25.17 -30.61
C ASN A 183 -6.86 -24.70 -29.16
N PRO A 184 -6.90 -25.57 -28.13
CA PRO A 184 -7.09 -25.16 -26.74
C PRO A 184 -6.10 -24.08 -26.25
N HIS A 185 -4.86 -24.07 -26.75
CA HIS A 185 -3.88 -23.01 -26.44
C HIS A 185 -4.29 -21.61 -26.95
N GLN A 186 -5.19 -21.55 -27.91
CA GLN A 186 -5.77 -20.32 -28.46
C GLN A 186 -7.17 -20.04 -27.89
N CYS A 187 -7.55 -20.72 -26.80
CA CYS A 187 -8.80 -20.51 -26.08
C CYS A 187 -8.53 -19.82 -24.75
N VAL A 188 -9.41 -18.89 -24.39
CA VAL A 188 -9.51 -18.35 -23.03
C VAL A 188 -10.70 -19.02 -22.34
N VAL A 189 -10.49 -19.48 -21.11
CA VAL A 189 -11.57 -19.97 -20.24
C VAL A 189 -11.87 -18.91 -19.19
N ILE A 190 -13.14 -18.54 -19.01
CA ILE A 190 -13.59 -17.64 -17.95
C ILE A 190 -14.38 -18.44 -16.91
N GLU A 191 -13.91 -18.44 -15.66
CA GLU A 191 -14.42 -19.30 -14.58
C GLU A 191 -14.50 -18.56 -13.25
N ASP A 192 -15.44 -18.94 -12.39
CA ASP A 192 -15.64 -18.38 -11.03
C ASP A 192 -15.17 -19.33 -9.92
N SER A 193 -14.74 -20.55 -10.27
CA SER A 193 -14.49 -21.64 -9.34
C SER A 193 -13.12 -22.30 -9.53
N LEU A 194 -12.59 -22.91 -8.47
CA LEU A 194 -11.35 -23.69 -8.56
C LEU A 194 -11.50 -24.96 -9.41
N LEU A 195 -12.65 -25.63 -9.34
CA LEU A 195 -12.92 -26.84 -10.15
C LEU A 195 -12.91 -26.50 -11.64
N GLY A 196 -13.56 -25.38 -11.99
CA GLY A 196 -13.60 -24.88 -13.34
C GLY A 196 -12.25 -24.36 -13.84
N ALA A 197 -11.54 -23.60 -13.00
CA ALA A 197 -10.20 -23.14 -13.31
C ALA A 197 -9.22 -24.31 -13.56
N GLU A 198 -9.29 -25.36 -12.73
CA GLU A 198 -8.51 -26.59 -12.92
C GLU A 198 -8.82 -27.26 -14.26
N ALA A 199 -10.10 -27.37 -14.63
CA ALA A 199 -10.51 -27.93 -15.91
C ALA A 199 -9.96 -27.14 -17.10
N GLY A 200 -10.07 -25.80 -17.08
CA GLY A 200 -9.54 -24.94 -18.13
C GLY A 200 -8.02 -25.03 -18.25
N TYR A 201 -7.32 -25.04 -17.10
CA TYR A 201 -5.87 -25.19 -17.06
C TYR A 201 -5.41 -26.55 -17.61
N ARG A 202 -6.06 -27.64 -17.19
CA ARG A 202 -5.78 -28.99 -17.70
C ARG A 202 -6.11 -29.16 -19.18
N ALA A 203 -7.06 -28.38 -19.70
CA ALA A 203 -7.33 -28.29 -21.13
C ALA A 203 -6.27 -27.49 -21.90
N GLN A 204 -5.26 -26.95 -21.22
CA GLN A 204 -4.20 -26.10 -21.78
C GLN A 204 -4.70 -24.76 -22.33
N CYS A 205 -5.85 -24.29 -21.84
CA CYS A 205 -6.39 -22.98 -22.16
C CYS A 205 -5.78 -21.89 -21.26
N PHE A 206 -5.85 -20.64 -21.71
CA PHE A 206 -5.57 -19.50 -20.84
C PHE A 206 -6.75 -19.26 -19.90
N THR A 207 -6.63 -19.70 -18.66
CA THR A 207 -7.69 -19.58 -17.64
C THR A 207 -7.69 -18.22 -16.94
N VAL A 208 -8.83 -17.52 -16.98
CA VAL A 208 -9.14 -16.31 -16.22
C VAL A 208 -10.15 -16.66 -15.12
N GLY A 209 -9.80 -16.36 -13.87
CA GLY A 209 -10.72 -16.44 -12.73
C GLY A 209 -11.49 -15.13 -12.54
N VAL A 210 -12.75 -15.19 -12.11
CA VAL A 210 -13.53 -14.02 -11.68
C VAL A 210 -14.23 -14.28 -10.34
N ALA A 211 -13.99 -13.42 -9.35
CA ALA A 211 -14.44 -13.60 -7.97
C ALA A 211 -15.89 -13.17 -7.72
N THR A 212 -16.79 -13.54 -8.63
CA THR A 212 -18.22 -13.18 -8.59
C THR A 212 -19.12 -14.35 -8.15
N GLY A 213 -18.57 -15.55 -7.98
CA GLY A 213 -19.33 -16.75 -7.63
C GLY A 213 -18.69 -17.62 -6.54
N SER A 214 -18.23 -18.81 -6.89
CA SER A 214 -17.82 -19.86 -5.93
C SER A 214 -16.58 -19.49 -5.11
N ALA A 215 -15.54 -18.94 -5.75
CA ALA A 215 -14.27 -18.63 -5.11
C ALA A 215 -14.06 -17.11 -4.98
N ASP A 216 -13.46 -16.69 -3.87
CA ASP A 216 -13.03 -15.30 -3.69
C ASP A 216 -11.74 -15.00 -4.49
N PHE A 217 -11.40 -13.71 -4.58
CA PHE A 217 -10.24 -13.26 -5.36
C PHE A 217 -8.93 -13.86 -4.85
N SER A 218 -8.73 -13.88 -3.53
CA SER A 218 -7.50 -14.40 -2.92
C SER A 218 -7.31 -15.89 -3.23
N THR A 219 -8.39 -16.67 -3.18
CA THR A 219 -8.38 -18.10 -3.49
C THR A 219 -8.04 -18.35 -4.95
N LEU A 220 -8.63 -17.58 -5.86
CA LEU A 220 -8.34 -17.67 -7.28
C LEU A 220 -6.91 -17.21 -7.60
N GLU A 221 -6.42 -16.13 -6.98
CA GLU A 221 -5.08 -15.56 -7.24
C GLU A 221 -3.96 -16.49 -6.76
N GLN A 222 -4.16 -17.20 -5.66
CA GLN A 222 -3.19 -18.17 -5.12
C GLN A 222 -3.22 -19.52 -5.85
N SER A 223 -4.21 -19.74 -6.72
CA SER A 223 -4.34 -20.97 -7.48
C SER A 223 -3.31 -21.05 -8.60
N GLN A 224 -2.65 -22.20 -8.74
CA GLN A 224 -1.80 -22.48 -9.89
C GLN A 224 -2.58 -22.66 -11.21
N TRP A 225 -3.92 -22.74 -11.15
CA TRP A 225 -4.78 -23.00 -12.30
C TRP A 225 -5.32 -21.73 -12.97
N THR A 226 -5.08 -20.56 -12.39
CA THR A 226 -5.47 -19.28 -12.97
C THR A 226 -4.22 -18.57 -13.51
N HIS A 227 -4.36 -17.94 -14.67
CA HIS A 227 -3.30 -17.10 -15.25
C HIS A 227 -3.55 -15.62 -14.94
N GLN A 228 -4.82 -15.25 -14.77
CA GLN A 228 -5.26 -13.90 -14.43
C GLN A 228 -6.54 -13.98 -13.62
N VAL A 229 -6.74 -13.04 -12.69
CA VAL A 229 -7.90 -13.03 -11.81
C VAL A 229 -8.52 -11.64 -11.79
N TYR A 230 -9.85 -11.61 -11.85
CA TYR A 230 -10.68 -10.42 -11.76
C TYR A 230 -11.57 -10.48 -10.52
N THR A 231 -11.90 -9.33 -9.94
CA THR A 231 -13.00 -9.18 -8.98
C THR A 231 -14.33 -8.97 -9.69
N ALA A 232 -14.29 -8.26 -10.82
CA ALA A 232 -15.42 -8.02 -11.71
C ALA A 232 -14.92 -7.61 -13.10
N PHE A 233 -15.79 -7.68 -14.11
CA PHE A 233 -15.52 -7.18 -15.48
C PHE A 233 -15.94 -5.73 -15.68
N GLU A 234 -15.77 -4.91 -14.65
CA GLU A 234 -16.00 -3.47 -14.75
C GLU A 234 -14.84 -2.77 -15.47
N GLN A 235 -15.14 -1.60 -16.01
CA GLN A 235 -14.14 -0.80 -16.70
C GLN A 235 -13.19 -0.17 -15.68
N ALA A 236 -11.89 -0.37 -15.87
CA ALA A 236 -10.88 0.31 -15.08
C ALA A 236 -10.98 1.83 -15.25
N GLN A 237 -10.87 2.57 -14.14
CA GLN A 237 -10.92 4.02 -14.13
C GLN A 237 -9.69 4.56 -13.41
N LEU A 238 -9.07 5.59 -13.98
CA LEU A 238 -8.00 6.33 -13.32
C LEU A 238 -8.07 7.81 -13.69
N SER A 239 -8.24 8.64 -12.66
CA SER A 239 -8.02 10.08 -12.74
C SER A 239 -7.21 10.53 -11.53
N LEU A 240 -6.33 11.51 -11.76
CA LEU A 240 -5.58 12.18 -10.71
C LEU A 240 -5.27 13.61 -11.14
N GLN A 241 -5.17 14.50 -10.15
CA GLN A 241 -4.79 15.90 -10.32
C GLN A 241 -4.24 16.43 -8.98
N PHE A 242 -3.42 17.47 -9.02
CA PHE A 242 -3.00 18.15 -7.79
C PHE A 242 -4.23 18.71 -7.05
N GLY A 243 -4.32 18.47 -5.74
CA GLY A 243 -5.47 18.90 -4.95
C GLY A 243 -5.48 18.29 -3.55
N ASN A 244 -6.63 18.30 -2.89
CA ASN A 244 -6.76 17.84 -1.52
C ASN A 244 -6.62 16.31 -1.43
N VAL A 245 -5.51 15.81 -0.91
CA VAL A 245 -5.21 14.36 -0.84
C VAL A 245 -6.25 13.51 -0.10
N ARG A 246 -7.19 14.12 0.65
CA ARG A 246 -8.34 13.43 1.25
C ARG A 246 -9.43 13.07 0.23
N GLN A 247 -9.46 13.73 -0.92
CA GLN A 247 -10.32 13.36 -2.05
C GLN A 247 -9.69 12.18 -2.79
N LYS A 248 -9.94 10.99 -2.24
CA LYS A 248 -9.40 9.74 -2.78
C LYS A 248 -10.50 8.67 -2.85
N GLN A 249 -10.51 7.93 -3.96
CA GLN A 249 -11.20 6.64 -4.11
C GLN A 249 -10.18 5.72 -4.75
N ILE A 250 -9.69 4.74 -4.00
CA ILE A 250 -8.68 3.79 -4.47
C ILE A 250 -9.24 2.42 -4.19
N ILE A 251 -9.67 1.74 -5.25
CA ILE A 251 -10.25 0.41 -5.20
C ILE A 251 -9.41 -0.47 -6.09
N THR A 252 -8.80 -1.49 -5.49
CA THR A 252 -8.13 -2.56 -6.21
C THR A 252 -8.55 -3.90 -5.59
N PRO A 253 -8.27 -5.05 -6.22
CA PRO A 253 -8.57 -6.34 -5.60
C PRO A 253 -7.84 -6.63 -4.30
N ASN A 254 -6.81 -5.84 -3.95
CA ASN A 254 -6.00 -6.04 -2.76
C ASN A 254 -5.87 -4.72 -1.98
N GLU A 255 -6.41 -4.69 -0.76
CA GLU A 255 -6.42 -3.50 0.10
C GLU A 255 -5.00 -2.98 0.41
N PHE A 256 -4.01 -3.85 0.56
CA PHE A 256 -2.63 -3.43 0.81
C PHE A 256 -2.00 -2.77 -0.43
N VAL A 257 -2.31 -3.25 -1.64
CA VAL A 257 -1.93 -2.55 -2.88
C VAL A 257 -2.60 -1.17 -2.97
N SER A 258 -3.88 -1.08 -2.59
CA SER A 258 -4.59 0.22 -2.52
C SER A 258 -3.88 1.17 -1.56
N HIS A 259 -3.43 0.66 -0.41
CA HIS A 259 -2.67 1.41 0.58
C HIS A 259 -1.31 1.89 0.05
N MET A 260 -0.59 1.08 -0.73
CA MET A 260 0.67 1.51 -1.35
C MET A 260 0.46 2.64 -2.37
N ILE A 261 -0.62 2.58 -3.16
CA ILE A 261 -0.98 3.65 -4.11
C ILE A 261 -1.39 4.93 -3.36
N GLU A 262 -2.08 4.78 -2.23
CA GLU A 262 -2.38 5.90 -1.33
C GLU A 262 -1.10 6.59 -0.85
N HIS A 263 -0.05 5.83 -0.48
CA HIS A 263 1.24 6.41 -0.12
C HIS A 263 1.86 7.24 -1.25
N ILE A 264 1.76 6.77 -2.50
CA ILE A 264 2.20 7.57 -3.66
C ILE A 264 1.37 8.85 -3.74
N ALA A 265 0.04 8.74 -3.80
CA ALA A 265 -0.87 9.87 -4.05
C ALA A 265 -0.74 10.97 -2.98
N TRP A 266 -0.68 10.59 -1.70
CA TRP A 266 -0.57 11.52 -0.58
C TRP A 266 0.74 12.31 -0.55
N ARG A 267 1.85 11.66 -0.94
CA ARG A 267 3.18 12.30 -0.94
C ARG A 267 3.37 13.12 -2.21
N LEU A 268 2.87 12.63 -3.34
CA LEU A 268 2.80 13.38 -4.59
C LEU A 268 1.94 14.65 -4.45
N GLY A 269 0.87 14.61 -3.66
CA GLY A 269 -0.02 15.76 -3.42
C GLY A 269 -1.21 15.80 -4.37
N VAL A 270 -1.76 14.63 -4.74
CA VAL A 270 -2.85 14.51 -5.71
C VAL A 270 -4.13 13.94 -5.10
N GLU A 271 -5.25 14.44 -5.60
CA GLU A 271 -6.55 13.76 -5.54
C GLU A 271 -6.51 12.59 -6.52
N ILE A 272 -7.14 11.48 -6.18
CA ILE A 272 -7.10 10.27 -7.02
C ILE A 272 -8.43 9.53 -7.00
N ASN A 273 -8.93 9.16 -8.18
CA ASN A 273 -9.99 8.19 -8.34
C ASN A 273 -9.45 7.05 -9.21
N LEU A 274 -9.17 5.91 -8.58
CA LEU A 274 -8.65 4.68 -9.17
C LEU A 274 -9.61 3.54 -8.85
N HIS A 275 -10.16 2.92 -9.89
CA HIS A 275 -10.89 1.67 -9.81
C HIS A 275 -10.17 0.65 -10.70
N TRP A 276 -9.71 -0.43 -10.08
CA TRP A 276 -8.97 -1.49 -10.71
C TRP A 276 -9.54 -2.84 -10.25
N TYR A 277 -9.67 -3.79 -11.17
CA TYR A 277 -10.44 -5.00 -10.91
C TYR A 277 -9.68 -6.30 -11.16
N HIS A 278 -8.37 -6.28 -11.45
CA HIS A 278 -7.61 -7.52 -11.72
C HIS A 278 -6.18 -7.53 -11.16
N ASN A 279 -5.57 -8.71 -11.06
CA ASN A 279 -4.23 -8.91 -10.48
C ASN A 279 -3.04 -8.56 -11.40
N ASN A 280 -3.25 -7.81 -12.50
CA ASN A 280 -2.11 -7.38 -13.33
C ASN A 280 -1.52 -6.08 -12.78
N TRP A 281 -0.71 -6.22 -11.73
CA TRP A 281 -0.12 -5.10 -10.99
C TRP A 281 0.89 -4.32 -11.82
N LEU A 282 1.59 -5.00 -12.74
CA LEU A 282 2.46 -4.36 -13.73
C LEU A 282 1.68 -3.36 -14.58
N LEU A 283 0.55 -3.78 -15.17
CA LEU A 283 -0.26 -2.89 -15.99
C LEU A 283 -0.88 -1.75 -15.17
N LEU A 284 -1.29 -2.02 -13.93
CA LEU A 284 -1.76 -0.97 -13.02
C LEU A 284 -0.67 0.08 -12.81
N GLY A 285 0.56 -0.36 -12.51
CA GLY A 285 1.71 0.50 -12.38
C GLY A 285 1.96 1.31 -13.64
N THR A 286 1.95 0.68 -14.82
CA THR A 286 2.13 1.36 -16.11
C THR A 286 1.06 2.42 -16.34
N THR A 287 -0.20 2.10 -16.07
CA THR A 287 -1.33 3.02 -16.23
C THR A 287 -1.20 4.21 -15.27
N LEU A 288 -0.83 3.95 -14.02
CA LEU A 288 -0.58 4.98 -13.01
C LEU A 288 0.59 5.89 -13.42
N GLY A 289 1.72 5.31 -13.84
CA GLY A 289 2.90 6.04 -14.29
C GLY A 289 2.61 6.91 -15.51
N GLN A 290 1.90 6.38 -16.51
CA GLN A 290 1.48 7.15 -17.69
C GLN A 290 0.60 8.34 -17.29
N LYS A 291 -0.32 8.13 -16.35
CA LYS A 291 -1.18 9.21 -15.88
C LYS A 291 -0.40 10.28 -15.13
N ILE A 292 0.52 9.90 -14.24
CA ILE A 292 1.40 10.85 -13.53
C ILE A 292 2.28 11.60 -14.52
N ARG A 293 2.78 10.93 -15.57
CA ARG A 293 3.62 11.55 -16.60
C ARG A 293 2.93 12.67 -17.39
N THR A 294 1.59 12.74 -17.35
CA THR A 294 0.82 13.86 -17.92
C THR A 294 0.91 15.15 -17.09
N LEU A 295 1.40 15.08 -15.85
CA LEU A 295 1.62 16.26 -15.01
C LEU A 295 2.86 17.06 -15.49
N PRO A 296 2.90 18.38 -15.24
CA PRO A 296 4.05 19.22 -15.63
C PRO A 296 5.33 18.80 -14.90
N LEU A 297 6.34 18.39 -15.65
CA LEU A 297 7.66 18.03 -15.13
C LEU A 297 8.44 19.29 -14.71
N GLN A 298 8.96 19.31 -13.48
CA GLN A 298 9.78 20.40 -12.92
C GLN A 298 11.28 20.12 -13.02
N THR A 299 11.68 18.86 -12.81
CA THR A 299 13.06 18.38 -12.90
C THR A 299 13.07 16.97 -13.48
N THR A 300 14.20 16.53 -14.02
CA THR A 300 14.36 15.21 -14.66
C THR A 300 14.84 14.13 -13.71
N GLU A 301 15.31 14.50 -12.52
CA GLU A 301 15.77 13.56 -11.50
C GLU A 301 15.31 13.97 -10.11
N ALA A 302 15.08 12.98 -9.26
CA ALA A 302 14.76 13.19 -7.85
C ALA A 302 15.28 12.05 -6.98
N VAL A 303 15.67 12.40 -5.76
CA VAL A 303 16.06 11.47 -4.71
C VAL A 303 15.18 11.66 -3.49
N ALA A 304 14.79 10.55 -2.87
CA ALA A 304 14.01 10.55 -1.65
C ALA A 304 14.44 9.45 -0.68
N LEU A 305 14.23 9.73 0.61
CA LEU A 305 14.27 8.75 1.68
C LEU A 305 12.84 8.66 2.23
N GLY A 306 12.23 7.47 2.12
CA GLY A 306 10.95 7.15 2.72
C GLY A 306 11.13 6.27 3.93
N MET A 307 10.38 6.56 4.99
CA MET A 307 10.35 5.76 6.21
C MET A 307 8.98 5.79 6.87
N ILE A 308 8.74 4.78 7.70
CA ILE A 308 7.68 4.73 8.69
C ILE A 308 8.05 3.67 9.73
N ASP A 309 7.78 3.92 11.01
CA ASP A 309 8.11 2.99 12.10
C ASP A 309 9.55 2.46 12.00
N ASP A 310 9.74 1.17 11.74
CA ASP A 310 11.02 0.46 11.64
C ASP A 310 11.50 0.19 10.19
N GLY A 311 10.70 0.54 9.18
CA GLY A 311 11.00 0.34 7.76
C GLY A 311 11.49 1.59 7.04
N SER A 312 12.50 1.44 6.17
CA SER A 312 12.98 2.52 5.31
C SER A 312 13.52 2.08 3.96
N ALA A 313 13.44 3.00 3.02
CA ALA A 313 13.99 2.84 1.68
C ALA A 313 14.46 4.18 1.09
N GLU A 314 15.49 4.10 0.26
CA GLU A 314 15.96 5.19 -0.59
C GLU A 314 15.53 4.96 -2.03
N VAL A 315 15.08 6.01 -2.69
CA VAL A 315 14.61 5.95 -4.08
C VAL A 315 15.28 7.03 -4.89
N VAL A 316 15.70 6.65 -6.09
CA VAL A 316 16.12 7.53 -7.18
C VAL A 316 15.15 7.34 -8.34
N ILE A 317 14.67 8.45 -8.91
CA ILE A 317 13.91 8.44 -10.16
C ILE A 317 14.60 9.38 -11.14
N GLU A 318 14.96 8.87 -12.31
CA GLU A 318 15.51 9.62 -13.43
C GLU A 318 14.59 9.45 -14.65
N ILE A 319 14.12 10.53 -15.25
CA ILE A 319 13.30 10.49 -16.47
C ILE A 319 14.20 10.17 -17.67
N THR A 320 13.91 9.11 -18.42
CA THR A 320 14.78 8.60 -19.51
C THR A 320 13.98 7.87 -20.59
N ASP A 321 14.54 7.79 -21.80
CA ASP A 321 13.95 7.04 -22.92
C ASP A 321 13.94 5.51 -22.71
N LYS A 322 14.72 4.99 -21.75
CA LYS A 322 14.82 3.57 -21.41
C LYS A 322 14.35 3.32 -20.00
N ALA A 323 13.07 3.02 -19.85
CA ALA A 323 12.49 2.70 -18.55
C ALA A 323 13.04 1.38 -17.99
N ASN A 324 13.41 1.38 -16.72
CA ASN A 324 13.81 0.18 -15.98
C ASN A 324 13.56 0.36 -14.47
N LEU A 325 13.42 -0.76 -13.77
CA LEU A 325 13.42 -0.81 -12.32
C LEU A 325 14.68 -1.54 -11.85
N GLN A 326 15.44 -0.92 -10.97
CA GLN A 326 16.52 -1.54 -10.21
C GLN A 326 16.06 -1.67 -8.76
N PHE A 327 16.03 -2.90 -8.24
CA PHE A 327 15.61 -3.17 -6.87
C PHE A 327 16.76 -3.80 -6.08
N HIS A 328 17.22 -3.07 -5.07
CA HIS A 328 18.36 -3.38 -4.22
C HIS A 328 17.93 -3.50 -2.77
N THR A 329 18.75 -4.22 -2.02
CA THR A 329 18.76 -4.25 -0.57
C THR A 329 20.16 -3.88 -0.11
N VAL A 330 20.30 -3.29 1.07
CA VAL A 330 21.61 -3.09 1.71
C VAL A 330 22.25 -4.43 2.08
N ASP A 331 23.57 -4.46 2.28
CA ASP A 331 24.38 -5.71 2.34
C ASP A 331 23.93 -6.71 3.40
N ASN A 332 23.31 -6.23 4.48
CA ASN A 332 22.81 -7.05 5.59
C ASN A 332 21.39 -7.61 5.35
N ILE A 333 20.79 -7.39 4.19
CA ILE A 333 19.44 -7.86 3.85
C ILE A 333 19.49 -8.69 2.56
N ASP A 334 19.07 -9.96 2.65
CA ASP A 334 18.94 -10.80 1.46
C ASP A 334 17.68 -10.41 0.66
N ARG A 335 17.88 -10.04 -0.61
CA ARG A 335 16.80 -9.59 -1.49
C ARG A 335 15.78 -10.68 -1.79
N ALA A 336 16.22 -11.91 -2.04
CA ALA A 336 15.31 -13.00 -2.41
C ALA A 336 14.41 -13.38 -1.22
N TRP A 337 15.00 -13.43 -0.03
CA TRP A 337 14.31 -13.59 1.23
C TRP A 337 13.28 -12.48 1.44
N PHE A 338 13.67 -11.21 1.35
CA PHE A 338 12.74 -10.08 1.55
C PHE A 338 11.54 -10.16 0.59
N LEU A 339 11.79 -10.39 -0.70
CA LEU A 339 10.72 -10.50 -1.70
C LEU A 339 9.83 -11.74 -1.51
N SER A 340 10.32 -12.78 -0.82
CA SER A 340 9.54 -13.98 -0.50
C SER A 340 8.63 -13.84 0.72
N LEU A 341 8.80 -12.78 1.52
CA LEU A 341 8.00 -12.56 2.73
C LEU A 341 6.54 -12.26 2.37
N ARG A 342 5.61 -12.95 3.04
CA ARG A 342 4.19 -12.56 3.08
C ARG A 342 4.09 -11.17 3.70
N CYS A 343 3.28 -10.30 3.10
CA CYS A 343 2.96 -9.00 3.65
C CYS A 343 1.45 -8.75 3.54
N GLU A 344 0.77 -8.66 4.68
CA GLU A 344 -0.69 -8.54 4.74
C GLU A 344 -1.43 -9.56 3.86
N GLN A 345 -2.28 -9.12 2.93
CA GLN A 345 -3.02 -10.02 2.03
C GLN A 345 -2.15 -10.57 0.88
N LEU A 346 -0.92 -10.10 0.71
CA LEU A 346 -0.02 -10.57 -0.33
C LEU A 346 0.83 -11.75 0.15
N SER A 347 0.92 -12.80 -0.66
CA SER A 347 1.74 -13.99 -0.39
C SER A 347 3.25 -13.72 -0.51
N SER A 348 3.64 -12.65 -1.20
CA SER A 348 5.03 -12.23 -1.43
C SER A 348 5.08 -10.74 -1.76
N GLY A 349 6.29 -10.17 -1.83
CA GLY A 349 6.52 -8.80 -2.30
C GLY A 349 6.43 -8.63 -3.83
N GLN A 350 6.23 -9.71 -4.59
CA GLN A 350 6.25 -9.70 -6.06
C GLN A 350 5.18 -8.76 -6.69
N PRO A 351 3.92 -8.74 -6.23
CA PRO A 351 2.91 -7.78 -6.71
C PRO A 351 3.33 -6.32 -6.58
N LEU A 352 4.01 -5.97 -5.49
CA LEU A 352 4.49 -4.60 -5.25
C LEU A 352 5.70 -4.25 -6.12
N LEU A 353 6.57 -5.24 -6.38
CA LEU A 353 7.67 -5.09 -7.33
C LEU A 353 7.14 -4.88 -8.76
N GLU A 354 6.10 -5.62 -9.16
CA GLU A 354 5.43 -5.45 -10.46
C GLU A 354 4.77 -4.07 -10.58
N LEU A 355 4.08 -3.61 -9.52
CA LEU A 355 3.52 -2.27 -9.47
C LEU A 355 4.59 -1.19 -9.65
N ALA A 356 5.72 -1.28 -8.93
CA ALA A 356 6.84 -0.35 -9.06
C ALA A 356 7.51 -0.42 -10.45
N GLN A 357 7.62 -1.61 -11.02
CA GLN A 357 8.18 -1.82 -12.36
C GLN A 357 7.27 -1.19 -13.42
N GLY A 358 5.96 -1.39 -13.29
CA GLY A 358 4.96 -0.78 -14.14
C GLY A 358 5.03 0.73 -14.04
N LEU A 359 5.11 1.26 -12.83
CA LEU A 359 5.24 2.70 -12.56
C LEU A 359 6.45 3.29 -13.30
N ALA A 360 7.62 2.65 -13.22
CA ALA A 360 8.82 3.05 -13.95
C ALA A 360 8.59 3.05 -15.48
N GLN A 361 7.95 2.00 -16.01
CA GLN A 361 7.60 1.90 -17.44
C GLN A 361 6.64 3.01 -17.88
N GLY A 362 5.60 3.26 -17.10
CA GLY A 362 4.59 4.26 -17.43
C GLY A 362 5.11 5.69 -17.37
N LEU A 363 6.03 5.95 -16.44
CA LEU A 363 6.71 7.25 -16.35
C LEU A 363 7.69 7.49 -17.50
N GLY A 364 8.23 6.42 -18.11
CA GLY A 364 9.42 6.52 -18.93
C GLY A 364 10.62 6.94 -18.06
N ALA A 365 10.92 6.13 -17.04
CA ALA A 365 11.92 6.48 -16.04
C ALA A 365 12.79 5.27 -15.64
N SER A 366 14.04 5.57 -15.25
CA SER A 366 14.86 4.69 -14.45
C SER A 366 14.50 4.90 -13.00
N VAL A 367 14.05 3.85 -12.33
CA VAL A 367 13.71 3.89 -10.91
C VAL A 367 14.65 2.93 -10.19
N THR A 368 15.40 3.45 -9.23
CA THR A 368 16.25 2.65 -8.34
C THR A 368 15.68 2.70 -6.94
N ILE A 369 15.36 1.53 -6.38
CA ILE A 369 14.84 1.37 -5.03
C ILE A 369 15.87 0.59 -4.22
N THR A 370 16.30 1.14 -3.09
CA THR A 370 17.18 0.47 -2.12
C THR A 370 16.43 0.32 -0.81
N VAL A 371 16.10 -0.91 -0.43
CA VAL A 371 15.54 -1.22 0.89
C VAL A 371 16.67 -1.16 1.91
N CYS A 372 16.48 -0.35 2.95
CA CYS A 372 17.52 0.00 3.92
C CYS A 372 17.32 -0.67 5.29
N SER A 373 16.07 -0.88 5.71
CA SER A 373 15.73 -1.51 7.00
C SER A 373 14.52 -2.41 6.83
N VAL A 374 14.58 -3.61 7.44
CA VAL A 374 13.48 -4.59 7.47
C VAL A 374 13.39 -5.17 8.88
N GLU A 375 12.31 -4.84 9.59
CA GLU A 375 11.86 -5.55 10.80
C GLU A 375 10.45 -6.07 10.59
N ASP A 376 9.54 -5.18 10.16
CA ASP A 376 8.25 -5.56 9.61
C ASP A 376 8.23 -5.35 8.07
N PRO A 377 7.89 -6.37 7.27
CA PRO A 377 7.74 -6.20 5.82
C PRO A 377 6.69 -5.14 5.46
N HIS A 378 5.64 -4.96 6.27
CA HIS A 378 4.61 -3.93 6.10
C HIS A 378 5.24 -2.54 6.08
N HIS A 379 5.90 -2.15 7.17
CA HIS A 379 6.50 -0.82 7.31
C HIS A 379 7.61 -0.60 6.27
N THR A 380 8.33 -1.65 5.89
CA THR A 380 9.34 -1.57 4.83
C THR A 380 8.71 -1.20 3.48
N TRP A 381 7.63 -1.89 3.08
CA TRP A 381 6.93 -1.58 1.83
C TRP A 381 6.29 -0.20 1.86
N GLU A 382 5.69 0.20 2.97
CA GLU A 382 5.24 1.58 3.16
C GLU A 382 6.42 2.57 2.96
N GLY A 383 7.59 2.30 3.55
CA GLY A 383 8.81 3.09 3.34
C GLY A 383 9.18 3.25 1.86
N VAL A 384 9.14 2.17 1.08
CA VAL A 384 9.38 2.16 -0.37
C VAL A 384 8.39 3.07 -1.10
N PHE A 385 7.09 2.88 -0.91
CA PHE A 385 6.06 3.62 -1.64
C PHE A 385 5.91 5.08 -1.18
N ARG A 386 6.24 5.36 0.09
CA ARG A 386 6.43 6.73 0.58
C ARG A 386 7.58 7.42 -0.14
N SER A 387 8.72 6.75 -0.27
CA SER A 387 9.89 7.29 -0.97
C SER A 387 9.60 7.58 -2.44
N LEU A 388 8.93 6.65 -3.13
CA LEU A 388 8.43 6.86 -4.51
C LEU A 388 7.54 8.10 -4.59
N GLY A 389 6.54 8.24 -3.71
CA GLY A 389 5.65 9.40 -3.70
C GLY A 389 6.37 10.73 -3.45
N ILE A 390 7.37 10.75 -2.56
CA ILE A 390 8.19 11.95 -2.27
C ILE A 390 9.05 12.31 -3.48
N ALA A 391 9.71 11.32 -4.11
CA ALA A 391 10.50 11.56 -5.32
C ALA A 391 9.62 12.08 -6.47
N LEU A 392 8.42 11.52 -6.65
CA LEU A 392 7.46 12.01 -7.63
C LEU A 392 6.98 13.43 -7.33
N ASN A 393 6.79 13.79 -6.05
CA ASN A 393 6.50 15.17 -5.67
C ASN A 393 7.61 16.11 -6.13
N LYS A 394 8.88 15.78 -5.86
CA LYS A 394 10.03 16.58 -6.31
C LYS A 394 10.09 16.73 -7.83
N LEU A 395 9.71 15.69 -8.59
CA LEU A 395 9.67 15.72 -10.06
C LEU A 395 8.53 16.57 -10.64
N PHE A 396 7.34 16.53 -10.05
CA PHE A 396 6.11 17.01 -10.71
C PHE A 396 5.36 18.12 -9.96
N ALA A 397 5.55 18.27 -8.64
CA ALA A 397 4.77 19.21 -7.85
C ALA A 397 5.06 20.66 -8.26
N PRO A 398 4.02 21.49 -8.45
CA PRO A 398 4.22 22.90 -8.79
C PRO A 398 5.11 23.60 -7.76
N PRO A 399 5.98 24.53 -8.19
CA PRO A 399 6.83 25.29 -7.29
C PRO A 399 5.96 26.01 -6.26
N GLN A 400 6.38 25.88 -5.00
CA GLN A 400 5.70 26.49 -3.86
C GLN A 400 6.35 27.85 -3.52
N PRO A 401 5.61 28.81 -2.94
CA PRO A 401 6.16 30.10 -2.54
C PRO A 401 7.31 29.95 -1.55
N GLU A 402 8.37 30.75 -1.73
CA GLU A 402 9.60 30.70 -0.92
C GLU A 402 9.38 31.12 0.55
N ALA A 403 8.40 31.98 0.80
CA ALA A 403 8.05 32.45 2.14
C ALA A 403 6.54 32.61 2.29
N LEU A 404 6.03 32.19 3.44
CA LEU A 404 4.64 32.40 3.86
C LEU A 404 4.59 33.50 4.93
N PRO A 405 3.51 34.30 4.96
CA PRO A 405 3.38 35.39 5.92
C PRO A 405 3.29 34.87 7.36
N PHE A 406 4.02 35.53 8.27
CA PHE A 406 4.03 35.20 9.70
C PHE A 406 3.15 36.15 10.53
N ASP A 407 2.04 36.61 9.94
CA ASP A 407 1.24 37.74 10.43
C ASP A 407 0.28 37.40 11.59
N TYR A 408 0.50 36.28 12.29
CA TYR A 408 -0.40 35.82 13.37
C TYR A 408 0.21 36.15 14.73
N PRO A 409 -0.61 36.69 15.67
CA PRO A 409 -0.13 37.04 16.99
C PRO A 409 0.35 35.81 17.74
N ILE A 410 1.34 36.01 18.59
CA ILE A 410 1.81 34.99 19.52
C ILE A 410 0.77 34.86 20.63
N GLU A 411 0.23 33.65 20.80
CA GLU A 411 -0.69 33.32 21.88
C GLU A 411 0.09 32.93 23.13
N GLU A 412 -0.12 33.64 24.23
CA GLU A 412 0.36 33.23 25.55
C GLU A 412 -0.56 32.13 26.10
N ASN A 413 0.00 30.95 26.37
CA ASN A 413 -0.75 29.80 26.87
C ASN A 413 -0.21 29.38 28.24
N THR A 414 -1.11 29.02 29.17
CA THR A 414 -0.73 28.44 30.47
C THR A 414 -1.56 27.21 30.76
N ALA A 415 -1.06 26.04 30.36
CA ALA A 415 -1.56 24.74 30.82
C ALA A 415 -0.76 24.25 32.05
N LEU A 416 -1.38 23.38 32.86
CA LEU A 416 -0.78 22.76 34.05
C LEU A 416 -0.17 21.39 33.69
N GLY A 417 1.13 21.21 33.95
CA GLY A 417 1.91 20.00 33.70
C GLY A 417 3.41 20.22 33.90
N GLU A 418 4.22 19.15 33.75
CA GLU A 418 5.70 19.23 33.76
C GLU A 418 6.24 20.04 32.59
N ILE A 419 5.64 19.88 31.40
CA ILE A 419 5.92 20.67 30.19
C ILE A 419 4.80 21.69 29.99
N ARG A 420 5.16 22.95 29.78
CA ARG A 420 4.27 24.11 29.63
C ARG A 420 4.62 24.87 28.36
N VAL A 421 3.66 25.03 27.47
CA VAL A 421 3.80 25.89 26.28
C VAL A 421 3.48 27.31 26.69
N LEU A 422 4.50 28.16 26.85
CA LEU A 422 4.37 29.54 27.32
C LEU A 422 3.84 30.47 26.22
N ALA A 423 4.26 30.25 24.98
CA ALA A 423 3.87 31.04 23.84
C ALA A 423 3.89 30.21 22.55
N LYS A 424 2.97 30.44 21.62
CA LYS A 424 3.00 29.80 20.29
C LYS A 424 2.34 30.61 19.18
N SER A 425 2.81 30.42 17.95
CA SER A 425 2.27 30.94 16.70
C SER A 425 2.69 30.04 15.53
N LEU A 426 2.39 30.43 14.28
CA LEU A 426 2.86 29.72 13.08
C LEU A 426 4.39 29.78 12.87
N HIS A 427 5.12 30.60 13.61
CA HIS A 427 6.58 30.75 13.45
C HIS A 427 7.35 30.73 14.75
N TYR A 428 6.67 30.90 15.88
CA TYR A 428 7.31 31.00 17.17
C TYR A 428 6.70 29.98 18.12
N SER A 429 7.52 29.35 18.96
CA SER A 429 7.05 28.57 20.09
C SER A 429 8.05 28.65 21.22
N LYS A 430 7.55 28.88 22.42
CA LYS A 430 8.32 28.91 23.66
C LYS A 430 7.76 27.91 24.63
N VAL A 431 8.57 26.97 25.06
CA VAL A 431 8.19 25.85 25.93
C VAL A 431 9.12 25.81 27.13
N PHE A 432 8.55 25.52 28.29
CA PHE A 432 9.25 25.34 29.54
C PHE A 432 8.98 23.94 30.09
N ARG A 433 10.00 23.28 30.62
CA ARG A 433 9.87 22.08 31.44
C ARG A 433 10.55 22.29 32.78
N GLY A 434 9.86 21.94 33.86
CA GLY A 434 10.44 21.94 35.21
C GLY A 434 10.24 20.59 35.89
N THR A 435 11.33 20.02 36.39
CA THR A 435 11.34 18.82 37.22
C THR A 435 11.99 19.10 38.57
N ALA A 436 12.11 18.08 39.41
CA ALA A 436 12.92 18.17 40.62
C ALA A 436 14.43 18.36 40.31
N GLU A 437 14.87 17.98 39.11
CA GLU A 437 16.29 17.89 38.73
C GLU A 437 16.75 19.05 37.86
N SER A 438 15.89 19.50 36.94
CA SER A 438 16.21 20.40 35.83
C SER A 438 15.09 21.42 35.58
N HIS A 439 15.48 22.59 35.08
CA HIS A 439 14.58 23.60 34.53
C HIS A 439 15.08 23.95 33.13
N VAL A 440 14.23 23.77 32.13
CA VAL A 440 14.58 23.95 30.71
C VAL A 440 13.56 24.87 30.06
N GLU A 441 14.04 25.93 29.41
CA GLU A 441 13.23 26.81 28.58
C GLU A 441 13.83 26.81 27.17
N VAL A 442 13.01 26.48 26.17
CA VAL A 442 13.40 26.52 24.75
C VAL A 442 12.45 27.43 23.98
N ALA A 443 13.01 28.29 23.12
CA ALA A 443 12.25 29.04 22.14
C ALA A 443 12.77 28.78 20.72
N VAL A 444 11.85 28.48 19.80
CA VAL A 444 12.10 28.30 18.36
C VAL A 444 11.45 29.46 17.62
N ASP A 445 12.20 30.10 16.72
CA ASP A 445 11.73 31.24 15.93
C ASP A 445 12.11 31.09 14.45
N PHE A 446 11.14 30.71 13.62
CA PHE A 446 11.29 30.62 12.15
C PHE A 446 11.27 31.98 11.44
N ALA A 447 10.83 33.06 12.10
CA ALA A 447 10.94 34.41 11.56
C ALA A 447 12.35 35.00 11.76
N GLN A 448 13.20 34.32 12.55
CA GLN A 448 14.59 34.69 12.84
C GLN A 448 14.72 36.13 13.36
N GLN A 449 13.71 36.60 14.10
CA GLN A 449 13.71 37.95 14.69
C GLN A 449 14.60 38.02 15.92
N ASN A 450 14.86 36.87 16.55
CA ASN A 450 15.71 36.77 17.72
C ASN A 450 17.01 36.03 17.41
N ALA A 451 18.10 36.39 18.08
CA ALA A 451 19.37 35.68 17.93
C ALA A 451 19.35 34.31 18.64
N ASN A 452 20.26 33.42 18.22
CA ASN A 452 20.57 32.19 18.93
C ASN A 452 21.10 32.50 20.34
N VAL A 453 20.63 31.79 21.36
CA VAL A 453 21.07 31.96 22.75
C VAL A 453 21.17 30.60 23.42
N PHE A 454 22.33 30.24 23.95
CA PHE A 454 22.53 28.97 24.65
C PHE A 454 23.12 29.23 26.03
N LEU A 455 22.31 29.04 27.07
CA LEU A 455 22.68 29.24 28.46
C LEU A 455 22.52 27.94 29.23
N PHE A 456 23.63 27.30 29.56
CA PHE A 456 23.65 26.07 30.35
C PHE A 456 24.29 26.36 31.71
N ASN A 457 23.48 26.36 32.76
CA ASN A 457 23.93 26.47 34.14
C ASN A 457 23.91 25.08 34.78
N VAL A 458 25.06 24.41 34.68
CA VAL A 458 25.28 23.02 35.09
C VAL A 458 26.59 22.91 35.86
N ALA A 459 26.83 21.79 36.55
CA ALA A 459 28.09 21.59 37.25
C ALA A 459 29.30 21.60 36.29
N PRO A 460 30.48 22.06 36.75
CA PRO A 460 31.70 22.10 35.93
C PRO A 460 32.16 20.74 35.37
N SER A 461 31.66 19.64 35.93
CA SER A 461 31.95 18.27 35.47
C SER A 461 31.14 17.86 34.23
N ILE A 462 30.17 18.66 33.79
CA ILE A 462 29.31 18.38 32.64
C ILE A 462 29.76 19.24 31.45
N ALA A 463 30.18 18.60 30.37
CA ALA A 463 30.56 19.27 29.14
C ALA A 463 29.31 19.69 28.34
N VAL A 464 29.13 21.00 28.14
CA VAL A 464 27.99 21.59 27.43
C VAL A 464 28.39 22.67 26.41
N ALA A 465 29.66 23.06 26.37
CA ALA A 465 30.12 24.15 25.52
C ALA A 465 29.94 23.80 24.04
N GLU A 466 30.19 22.54 23.68
CA GLU A 466 30.14 22.03 22.32
C GLU A 466 28.72 21.65 21.88
N LEU A 467 27.82 21.36 22.83
CA LEU A 467 26.40 21.18 22.55
C LEU A 467 25.80 22.44 21.90
N SER A 468 26.21 23.63 22.36
CA SER A 468 25.74 24.89 21.79
C SER A 468 26.07 25.02 20.29
N GLN A 469 27.25 24.54 19.87
CA GLN A 469 27.67 24.55 18.47
C GLN A 469 26.85 23.57 17.62
N LEU A 470 26.57 22.37 18.16
CA LEU A 470 25.72 21.39 17.49
C LEU A 470 24.28 21.90 17.32
N LEU A 471 23.73 22.54 18.35
CA LEU A 471 22.40 23.16 18.30
C LEU A 471 22.34 24.32 17.31
N GLU A 472 23.40 25.12 17.21
CA GLU A 472 23.50 26.19 16.22
C GLU A 472 23.52 25.64 14.79
N LEU A 473 24.31 24.59 14.53
CA LEU A 473 24.33 23.91 13.23
C LEU A 473 22.95 23.37 12.84
N LEU A 474 22.26 22.70 13.77
CA LEU A 474 20.90 22.18 13.54
C LEU A 474 19.93 23.32 13.20
N ALA A 475 19.92 24.39 14.01
CA ALA A 475 19.01 25.52 13.83
C ALA A 475 19.26 26.24 12.49
N GLN A 476 20.53 26.45 12.14
CA GLN A 476 20.94 27.04 10.88
C GLN A 476 20.42 26.25 9.67
N GLU A 477 20.64 24.93 9.65
CA GLU A 477 20.20 24.07 8.55
C GLU A 477 18.67 23.93 8.49
N ALA A 478 18.00 23.93 9.65
CA ALA A 478 16.54 23.89 9.74
C ALA A 478 15.87 25.21 9.35
N GLY A 479 16.61 26.33 9.33
CA GLY A 479 16.11 27.65 8.94
C GLY A 479 15.36 28.39 10.05
N PHE A 480 15.69 28.14 11.32
CA PHE A 480 15.15 28.89 12.47
C PHE A 480 16.27 29.35 13.41
N THR A 481 15.95 30.28 14.30
CA THR A 481 16.81 30.63 15.44
C THR A 481 16.34 29.94 16.71
N LEU A 482 17.27 29.60 17.59
CA LEU A 482 17.05 28.75 18.75
C LEU A 482 17.59 29.39 20.03
N GLN A 483 16.76 29.44 21.07
CA GLN A 483 17.15 29.86 22.40
C GLN A 483 16.95 28.72 23.38
N VAL A 484 17.97 28.36 24.14
CA VAL A 484 17.94 27.34 25.18
C VAL A 484 18.47 27.94 26.47
N ARG A 485 17.71 27.77 27.55
CA ARG A 485 18.13 28.07 28.91
C ARG A 485 17.91 26.85 29.78
N PHE A 486 18.99 26.26 30.25
CA PHE A 486 18.99 25.07 31.09
C PHE A 486 19.59 25.41 32.45
N ASN A 487 18.92 25.01 33.53
CA ASN A 487 19.45 25.06 34.88
C ASN A 487 19.28 23.71 35.57
N ALA A 488 20.38 23.10 36.02
CA ALA A 488 20.34 21.93 36.90
C ALA A 488 20.26 22.40 38.36
N THR A 489 19.22 22.00 39.10
CA THR A 489 19.01 22.45 40.50
C THR A 489 19.49 21.45 41.54
N VAL A 490 19.60 20.16 41.19
CA VAL A 490 19.94 19.08 42.14
C VAL A 490 20.83 17.98 41.53
N LEU A 491 20.54 17.51 40.31
CA LEU A 491 21.23 16.38 39.69
C LEU A 491 22.23 16.84 38.61
N ASN A 492 23.47 16.35 38.69
CA ASN A 492 24.53 16.67 37.74
C ASN A 492 24.77 15.51 36.76
N SER A 493 23.77 15.23 35.92
CA SER A 493 23.87 14.19 34.88
C SER A 493 23.90 14.82 33.48
N SER A 494 24.87 14.44 32.67
CA SER A 494 25.01 14.90 31.28
C SER A 494 23.85 14.47 30.40
N HIS A 495 23.40 13.20 30.49
CA HIS A 495 22.27 12.72 29.71
C HIS A 495 20.99 13.54 29.92
N VAL A 496 20.68 13.94 31.16
CA VAL A 496 19.48 14.74 31.48
C VAL A 496 19.53 16.09 30.78
N VAL A 497 20.72 16.70 30.67
CA VAL A 497 20.88 17.99 29.98
C VAL A 497 20.53 17.84 28.51
N LEU A 498 21.00 16.79 27.86
CA LEU A 498 20.81 16.57 26.43
C LEU A 498 19.38 16.10 26.11
N GLU A 499 18.86 15.11 26.83
CA GLU A 499 17.51 14.57 26.67
C GLU A 499 16.46 15.65 26.90
N ASP A 500 16.49 16.35 28.03
CA ASP A 500 15.45 17.35 28.35
C ASP A 500 15.51 18.56 27.42
N THR A 501 16.71 18.99 27.02
CA THR A 501 16.86 20.07 26.03
C THR A 501 16.20 19.67 24.72
N ALA A 502 16.45 18.45 24.26
CA ALA A 502 15.89 17.93 23.01
C ALA A 502 14.38 17.69 23.10
N LEU A 503 13.89 17.19 24.24
CA LEU A 503 12.47 16.98 24.52
C LEU A 503 11.68 18.29 24.44
N VAL A 504 12.19 19.35 25.08
CA VAL A 504 11.52 20.66 25.08
C VAL A 504 11.64 21.34 23.71
N LEU A 505 12.78 21.20 23.01
CA LEU A 505 12.93 21.62 21.62
C LEU A 505 11.92 20.92 20.70
N GLY A 506 11.85 19.60 20.77
CA GLY A 506 10.91 18.80 19.99
C GLY A 506 9.47 19.22 20.25
N ARG A 507 9.09 19.46 21.51
CA ARG A 507 7.75 19.96 21.84
C ARG A 507 7.49 21.35 21.25
N ALA A 508 8.46 22.25 21.31
CA ALA A 508 8.33 23.58 20.72
C ALA A 508 8.09 23.49 19.20
N LEU A 509 8.85 22.64 18.52
CA LEU A 509 8.68 22.34 17.10
C LEU A 509 7.30 21.74 16.81
N LEU A 510 6.82 20.79 17.61
CA LEU A 510 5.51 20.16 17.44
C LEU A 510 4.34 21.15 17.50
N GLU A 511 4.39 22.16 18.39
CA GLU A 511 3.36 23.20 18.43
C GLU A 511 3.29 24.00 17.12
N ILE A 512 4.44 24.37 16.56
CA ILE A 512 4.52 25.08 15.28
C ILE A 512 4.04 24.20 14.13
N LEU A 513 4.47 22.93 14.14
CA LEU A 513 4.11 21.87 13.18
C LEU A 513 2.58 21.75 13.08
N ILE A 514 1.88 21.58 14.21
CA ILE A 514 0.42 21.41 14.27
C ILE A 514 -0.29 22.64 13.69
N LEU A 515 0.12 23.85 14.09
CA LEU A 515 -0.48 25.09 13.61
C LEU A 515 -0.28 25.26 12.09
N ARG A 516 0.94 25.03 11.58
CA ARG A 516 1.24 25.11 10.14
C ARG A 516 0.50 24.06 9.33
N MET A 517 0.44 22.83 9.84
CA MET A 517 -0.30 21.73 9.22
C MET A 517 -1.78 22.11 9.04
N GLN A 518 -2.42 22.64 10.08
CA GLN A 518 -3.83 23.06 10.02
C GLN A 518 -4.04 24.25 9.08
N ARG A 519 -3.15 25.25 9.14
CA ARG A 519 -3.34 26.52 8.43
C ARG A 519 -2.95 26.46 6.95
N TRP A 520 -1.81 25.85 6.66
CA TRP A 520 -1.16 25.87 5.34
C TRP A 520 -1.01 24.47 4.77
N GLY A 521 -0.85 23.46 5.61
CA GLY A 521 -0.36 22.15 5.18
C GLY A 521 1.15 22.15 5.04
N ILE A 522 1.76 21.04 5.42
CA ILE A 522 3.21 20.83 5.40
C ILE A 522 3.51 19.39 4.96
N ASN A 523 4.78 19.11 4.63
CA ASN A 523 5.20 17.74 4.32
C ASN A 523 5.11 16.82 5.55
N GLY A 524 5.55 17.28 6.72
CA GLY A 524 5.53 16.51 7.96
C GLY A 524 6.45 15.27 8.00
N ALA A 525 7.15 15.00 6.90
CA ALA A 525 8.27 14.09 6.81
C ALA A 525 9.36 14.75 5.94
N GLY A 526 10.62 14.43 6.19
CA GLY A 526 11.74 15.04 5.49
C GLY A 526 13.03 14.25 5.67
N SER A 527 14.03 14.56 4.85
CA SER A 527 15.29 13.86 4.77
C SER A 527 16.46 14.80 4.50
N SER A 528 17.68 14.35 4.79
CA SER A 528 18.91 15.11 4.52
C SER A 528 19.41 14.95 3.08
N ILE A 529 18.69 14.19 2.23
CA ILE A 529 19.06 13.93 0.84
C ILE A 529 18.13 14.66 -0.12
N GLY A 530 18.68 15.58 -0.91
CA GLY A 530 17.96 16.33 -1.93
C GLY A 530 18.35 15.95 -3.35
N THR A 531 19.58 15.45 -3.53
CA THR A 531 20.21 15.24 -4.83
C THR A 531 20.89 13.87 -4.93
N LEU A 532 21.25 13.46 -6.15
CA LEU A 532 22.09 12.28 -6.37
C LEU A 532 23.46 12.42 -5.69
N GLN A 533 24.04 13.62 -5.73
CA GLN A 533 25.31 13.91 -5.06
C GLN A 533 25.23 13.69 -3.55
N ASP A 534 24.12 14.08 -2.91
CA ASP A 534 23.91 13.81 -1.49
C ASP A 534 23.92 12.32 -1.20
N LEU A 535 23.24 11.54 -2.03
CA LEU A 535 23.21 10.09 -1.90
C LEU A 535 24.61 9.50 -2.07
N GLU A 536 25.37 9.88 -3.09
CA GLU A 536 26.70 9.30 -3.33
C GLU A 536 27.74 9.70 -2.27
N GLN A 537 27.67 10.94 -1.77
CA GLN A 537 28.75 11.52 -0.97
C GLN A 537 28.48 11.55 0.53
N GLN A 538 27.22 11.57 0.97
CA GLN A 538 26.91 11.64 2.41
C GLN A 538 27.06 10.25 3.06
N PRO A 539 28.04 10.07 3.98
CA PRO A 539 28.25 8.79 4.67
C PRO A 539 27.19 8.49 5.73
N LEU A 540 26.51 9.53 6.23
CA LEU A 540 25.41 9.47 7.19
C LEU A 540 24.25 10.28 6.62
N ARG A 541 23.04 9.73 6.64
CA ARG A 541 21.83 10.40 6.13
C ARG A 541 20.73 10.28 7.16
N VAL A 542 19.91 11.31 7.28
CA VAL A 542 18.85 11.38 8.29
C VAL A 542 17.52 11.53 7.59
N GLY A 543 16.48 10.87 8.11
CA GLY A 543 15.13 11.32 7.85
C GLY A 543 14.28 11.30 9.10
N ILE A 544 13.20 12.07 9.04
CA ILE A 544 12.29 12.37 10.14
C ILE A 544 10.86 12.22 9.62
N SER A 545 9.99 11.55 10.37
CA SER A 545 8.55 11.44 10.10
C SER A 545 7.76 11.79 11.36
N VAL A 546 6.98 12.87 11.35
CA VAL A 546 6.21 13.35 12.52
C VAL A 546 4.84 12.66 12.59
N GLU A 547 4.86 11.39 12.98
CA GLU A 547 3.69 10.51 12.92
C GLU A 547 3.02 10.23 14.27
N GLY A 548 3.39 10.96 15.32
CA GLY A 548 2.83 10.81 16.65
C GLY A 548 3.47 9.67 17.45
N ARG A 549 4.73 9.32 17.13
CA ARG A 549 5.45 8.19 17.73
C ARG A 549 6.83 8.61 18.15
N LYS A 550 7.29 8.16 19.32
CA LYS A 550 8.68 8.30 19.77
C LYS A 550 9.46 7.09 19.25
N PHE A 551 10.30 7.30 18.25
CA PHE A 551 11.17 6.25 17.73
C PHE A 551 12.44 6.85 17.11
N TRP A 552 13.58 6.20 17.31
CA TRP A 552 14.76 6.53 16.51
C TRP A 552 15.66 5.30 16.34
N ARG A 553 16.45 5.28 15.25
CA ARG A 553 17.32 4.15 14.95
C ARG A 553 18.54 4.48 14.09
N LEU A 554 19.65 3.79 14.36
CA LEU A 554 20.79 3.66 13.45
C LEU A 554 20.60 2.46 12.51
N VAL A 555 20.72 2.71 11.20
CA VAL A 555 20.54 1.72 10.13
C VAL A 555 21.85 1.62 9.35
N PRO A 556 22.80 0.76 9.77
CA PRO A 556 24.04 0.58 9.03
C PRO A 556 23.85 -0.30 7.80
N PHE A 557 24.48 0.09 6.70
CA PHE A 557 24.32 -0.63 5.43
C PHE A 557 25.32 -1.78 5.27
N ALA A 558 26.59 -1.55 5.63
CA ALA A 558 27.69 -2.48 5.34
C ALA A 558 28.38 -3.06 6.61
N VAL A 559 28.04 -2.58 7.80
CA VAL A 559 28.64 -3.02 9.07
C VAL A 559 27.58 -3.45 10.08
N PRO A 560 27.87 -4.42 10.97
CA PRO A 560 26.92 -4.79 12.02
C PRO A 560 26.63 -3.62 12.97
N LEU A 561 25.39 -3.53 13.45
CA LEU A 561 24.97 -2.49 14.41
C LEU A 561 25.84 -2.48 15.68
N GLU A 562 26.25 -3.63 16.17
CA GLU A 562 27.15 -3.75 17.34
C GLU A 562 28.50 -3.05 17.11
N ARG A 563 29.01 -3.09 15.87
CA ARG A 563 30.25 -2.39 15.51
C ARG A 563 30.05 -0.88 15.53
N VAL A 564 28.93 -0.40 14.98
CA VAL A 564 28.56 1.02 15.04
C VAL A 564 28.44 1.49 16.48
N LYS A 565 27.71 0.76 17.35
CA LYS A 565 27.56 1.11 18.76
C LYS A 565 28.93 1.25 19.44
N LYS A 566 29.84 0.30 19.22
CA LYS A 566 31.17 0.31 19.84
C LYS A 566 32.09 1.43 19.32
N GLU A 567 32.08 1.69 18.01
CA GLU A 567 33.02 2.63 17.38
C GLU A 567 32.48 4.06 17.28
N PHE A 568 31.16 4.25 17.30
CA PHE A 568 30.50 5.55 17.11
C PHE A 568 29.87 6.11 18.40
N ILE A 569 29.30 5.25 19.25
CA ILE A 569 28.52 5.67 20.43
C ILE A 569 29.28 5.43 21.74
N LEU A 570 29.51 4.18 22.12
CA LEU A 570 29.92 3.82 23.47
C LEU A 570 31.37 4.21 23.78
N GLY A 571 31.59 4.93 24.88
CA GLY A 571 32.92 5.29 25.37
C GLY A 571 33.67 6.26 24.45
N GLN A 572 32.98 6.88 23.49
CA GLN A 572 33.56 7.86 22.58
C GLN A 572 33.40 9.28 23.14
N THR A 573 34.46 10.07 23.06
CA THR A 573 34.43 11.51 23.37
C THR A 573 34.55 12.28 22.06
N ILE A 574 33.65 13.23 21.85
CA ILE A 574 33.63 14.11 20.69
C ILE A 574 33.81 15.55 21.14
N TYR A 575 34.35 16.38 20.24
CA TYR A 575 34.56 17.82 20.44
C TYR A 575 34.95 18.20 21.86
N HIS A 576 36.25 18.12 22.12
CA HIS A 576 36.90 18.53 23.35
C HIS A 576 36.53 17.69 24.60
N GLN A 577 35.25 17.50 24.98
CA GLN A 577 34.82 16.70 26.17
C GLN A 577 33.40 16.08 26.14
N LEU A 578 32.58 16.29 25.11
CA LEU A 578 31.20 15.78 25.07
C LEU A 578 31.16 14.27 24.76
N ARG A 579 30.34 13.48 25.45
CA ARG A 579 30.27 12.04 25.18
C ARG A 579 29.20 11.71 24.15
N SER A 580 29.54 10.79 23.23
CA SER A 580 28.58 10.31 22.24
C SER A 580 27.35 9.63 22.87
N GLU A 581 27.51 8.99 24.02
CA GLU A 581 26.45 8.32 24.79
C GLU A 581 25.49 9.27 25.54
N ASP A 582 25.76 10.58 25.53
CA ASP A 582 24.77 11.57 25.95
C ASP A 582 24.03 12.16 24.74
N LEU A 583 24.61 12.06 23.54
CA LEU A 583 24.06 12.63 22.30
C LEU A 583 23.04 11.72 21.62
N ASP A 584 23.06 10.42 21.88
CA ASP A 584 21.95 9.54 21.54
C ASP A 584 20.73 9.81 22.44
N ASP A 585 20.92 10.21 23.70
CA ASP A 585 19.82 10.70 24.54
C ASP A 585 19.19 11.99 23.99
N PHE A 586 19.97 12.84 23.30
CA PHE A 586 19.40 13.97 22.54
C PHE A 586 18.44 13.50 21.44
N LEU A 587 18.76 12.42 20.71
CA LEU A 587 17.86 11.85 19.70
C LEU A 587 16.59 11.29 20.33
N ASP A 588 16.74 10.63 21.48
CA ASP A 588 15.61 10.09 22.24
C ASP A 588 14.67 11.20 22.71
N GLY A 589 15.22 12.25 23.31
CA GLY A 589 14.47 13.44 23.71
C GLY A 589 13.79 14.13 22.53
N LEU A 590 14.52 14.38 21.43
CA LEU A 590 13.96 15.03 20.24
C LEU A 590 12.80 14.22 19.64
N SER A 591 12.97 12.91 19.48
CA SER A 591 11.93 12.01 18.94
C SER A 591 10.69 11.98 19.85
N GLY A 592 10.88 12.02 21.17
CA GLY A 592 9.79 12.10 22.14
C GLY A 592 9.06 13.44 22.11
N GLY A 593 9.81 14.54 22.08
CA GLY A 593 9.26 15.89 22.11
C GLY A 593 8.49 16.26 20.84
N LEU A 594 9.06 15.92 19.69
CA LEU A 594 8.46 16.16 18.38
C LEU A 594 7.41 15.08 18.02
N ALA A 595 7.34 13.98 18.79
CA ALA A 595 6.53 12.80 18.48
C ALA A 595 6.80 12.28 17.06
N CYS A 596 8.08 12.10 16.74
CA CYS A 596 8.54 11.66 15.43
C CYS A 596 9.42 10.40 15.45
N SER A 597 9.41 9.69 14.33
CA SER A 597 10.36 8.64 14.00
C SER A 597 11.59 9.27 13.34
N ILE A 598 12.80 8.96 13.81
CA ILE A 598 14.08 9.43 13.25
C ILE A 598 14.90 8.22 12.77
N MET A 599 15.21 8.14 11.48
CA MET A 599 16.13 7.12 10.98
C MET A 599 17.44 7.72 10.50
N ILE A 600 18.53 7.08 10.91
CA ILE A 600 19.88 7.49 10.60
C ILE A 600 20.54 6.36 9.80
N HIS A 601 20.59 6.53 8.49
CA HIS A 601 21.28 5.61 7.59
C HIS A 601 22.78 5.85 7.69
N ILE A 602 23.55 4.78 7.90
CA ILE A 602 25.01 4.81 7.97
C ILE A 602 25.54 4.01 6.78
N ALA A 603 25.71 4.71 5.65
CA ALA A 603 26.27 4.14 4.44
C ALA A 603 27.76 3.82 4.60
N LYS A 604 28.48 4.64 5.37
CA LYS A 604 29.89 4.43 5.71
C LYS A 604 30.13 4.84 7.16
N LEU A 605 30.90 4.04 7.89
CA LEU A 605 31.30 4.37 9.26
C LEU A 605 32.23 5.60 9.25
N ILE A 606 31.99 6.53 10.18
CA ILE A 606 32.71 7.79 10.35
C ILE A 606 33.16 7.84 11.80
N ASP A 607 34.29 8.50 12.07
CA ASP A 607 34.68 8.73 13.45
C ASP A 607 33.68 9.67 14.17
N PRO A 608 33.49 9.50 15.48
CA PRO A 608 32.57 10.31 16.28
C PRO A 608 32.76 11.84 16.14
N GLN A 609 34.01 12.31 16.03
CA GLN A 609 34.32 13.75 15.95
C GLN A 609 33.85 14.37 14.63
N HIS A 610 33.72 13.61 13.54
CA HIS A 610 33.14 14.15 12.30
C HIS A 610 31.67 13.75 12.12
N GLY A 611 31.26 12.59 12.64
CA GLY A 611 29.91 12.08 12.39
C GLY A 611 28.80 12.81 13.15
N TRP A 612 29.02 13.27 14.38
CA TRP A 612 27.98 13.97 15.14
C TRP A 612 27.61 15.36 14.61
N PRO A 613 28.56 16.26 14.26
CA PRO A 613 28.21 17.51 13.58
C PRO A 613 27.46 17.26 12.27
N LEU A 614 27.90 16.28 11.48
CA LEU A 614 27.22 15.90 10.25
C LEU A 614 25.80 15.41 10.53
N LEU A 615 25.60 14.63 11.59
CA LEU A 615 24.28 14.17 12.03
C LEU A 615 23.39 15.35 12.42
N PHE A 616 23.87 16.32 13.21
CA PHE A 616 23.10 17.52 13.57
C PHE A 616 22.79 18.40 12.37
N GLN A 617 23.74 18.54 11.43
CA GLN A 617 23.53 19.21 10.16
C GLN A 617 22.40 18.53 9.37
N ASN A 618 22.44 17.20 9.28
CA ASN A 618 21.47 16.41 8.54
C ASN A 618 20.10 16.33 9.23
N LEU A 619 20.04 16.35 10.56
CA LEU A 619 18.80 16.58 11.32
C LEU A 619 18.18 17.91 10.93
N GLY A 620 18.96 18.98 10.87
CA GLY A 620 18.48 20.30 10.47
C GLY A 620 17.92 20.30 9.04
N LYS A 621 18.63 19.70 8.08
CA LYS A 621 18.14 19.53 6.70
C LYS A 621 16.82 18.75 6.63
N ALA A 622 16.73 17.64 7.37
CA ALA A 622 15.51 16.84 7.42
C ALA A 622 14.35 17.64 8.05
N LEU A 623 14.59 18.37 9.14
CA LEU A 623 13.59 19.26 9.76
C LEU A 623 13.12 20.36 8.79
N LYS A 624 14.02 20.93 8.00
CA LYS A 624 13.64 21.91 6.97
C LYS A 624 12.62 21.33 5.99
N GLU A 625 12.84 20.10 5.52
CA GLU A 625 11.90 19.40 4.63
C GLU A 625 10.59 19.00 5.34
N VAL A 626 10.64 18.60 6.62
CA VAL A 626 9.44 18.33 7.45
C VAL A 626 8.52 19.56 7.50
N PHE A 627 9.08 20.75 7.72
CA PHE A 627 8.33 22.00 7.86
C PHE A 627 8.03 22.70 6.53
N ALA A 628 8.46 22.15 5.41
CA ALA A 628 8.21 22.72 4.10
C ALA A 628 6.71 22.78 3.78
N PHE A 629 6.29 23.88 3.17
CA PHE A 629 4.90 24.14 2.83
C PHE A 629 4.36 23.13 1.83
N ASN A 630 3.17 22.60 2.10
CA ASN A 630 2.48 21.67 1.21
C ASN A 630 0.95 21.88 1.29
N PRO A 631 0.38 22.70 0.39
CA PRO A 631 -1.04 23.05 0.44
C PRO A 631 -1.98 21.86 0.22
N TYR A 632 -1.53 20.85 -0.53
CA TYR A 632 -2.29 19.64 -0.82
C TYR A 632 -2.56 18.79 0.42
N ARG A 633 -1.76 19.00 1.47
CA ARG A 633 -1.84 18.32 2.76
C ARG A 633 -2.40 19.20 3.88
N GLN A 634 -3.11 20.28 3.54
CA GLN A 634 -3.72 21.15 4.54
C GLN A 634 -4.65 20.36 5.48
N GLY A 635 -4.38 20.46 6.79
CA GLY A 635 -5.07 19.74 7.85
C GLY A 635 -4.78 18.24 7.92
N VAL A 636 -3.99 17.67 7.00
CA VAL A 636 -3.67 16.24 6.97
C VAL A 636 -2.49 15.99 7.89
N PRO A 637 -2.64 15.15 8.94
CA PRO A 637 -1.51 14.79 9.78
C PRO A 637 -0.43 14.05 9.00
N PRO A 638 0.84 14.17 9.40
CA PRO A 638 1.91 13.51 8.67
C PRO A 638 1.84 11.98 8.76
N GLY A 639 1.32 11.46 9.88
CA GLY A 639 0.96 10.05 10.08
C GLY A 639 -0.45 9.70 9.59
N VAL A 640 -0.67 8.44 9.24
CA VAL A 640 -1.94 7.94 8.67
C VAL A 640 -3.08 7.90 9.72
N LYS A 641 -2.76 7.85 11.02
CA LYS A 641 -3.71 7.69 12.13
C LYS A 641 -4.52 8.94 12.51
N ALA A 642 -4.53 9.98 11.68
CA ALA A 642 -5.45 11.12 11.75
C ALA A 642 -5.44 12.00 13.02
N THR A 643 -4.63 11.71 14.05
CA THR A 643 -4.52 12.54 15.26
C THR A 643 -3.07 12.70 15.72
N LEU A 644 -2.55 13.93 15.64
CA LEU A 644 -1.47 14.41 16.51
C LEU A 644 -2.18 15.09 17.69
N SER A 645 -2.37 14.38 18.80
CA SER A 645 -3.00 14.91 20.03
C SER A 645 -1.95 15.47 20.97
#